data_AF-A0A7W7W0E9-F1
#
_entry.id   AF-A0A7W7W0E9-F1
#
_cell.length_a   1.000
_cell.length_b   1.000
_cell.length_c   1.000
_cell.angle_alpha   90.00
_cell.angle_beta   90.00
_cell.angle_gamma   90.00
#
_symmetry.space_group_name_H-M   'P 1'
#
loop_
_entity.id
_entity.type
_entity.pdbx_description
1 polymer ?
#
loop_
_entity_poly.entity_id
_entity_poly.type
_entity_poly.pdbx_seq_one_letter_code
_entity_poly.pdbx_strand_id
1 'polypeptide(L)'
;MAYVLEDWEQHYADGRGFRPLGDCERALLAEHTPAPEGGGRALDVGCGTGELAAHLVGLGYTVDAVDFAASAVERAQAEHGHIEGVRWLRLDIERDDPEQLSEDGYDLITLRLMYPFLGDRTRVLHALGERLRPGGTLAVITPVVEHTPADKRDIALDEDEISLLSAGWEEAQRLAADDLAVLVLRGPCHTDTKAVEKRPPTGHALTGAVAVVTDDSGRVLLGRSRRGMWELPAGKTSGSEGFEEAAVRELAEETGLTATTADATVVTMLTDDSHGVPRLTAVIRISAWTGSLANPEEQLFDRWEWHNLHALACLGDVFAPAAQALNAIWPGVIPDLPTIHSYPTAAGQLPVPGEPAEAVRLREQMADAVIAAGWAPSAAVQDALRTVPRHRFAPEKDLVTAYDDDLAVVTRWDDSGRATSSVSAAWLQADMIEKLRLEPGAAVLEVGAGGYNAELIAHVVGEEGHVVTVDIDPYVVHRTRRFTAEAGSGRVLALQGDGALGAPARHVPRGGFDGCVITHNVWDIAPTWRQQLRESATLVVPLEVHGYTRAIAFERRGDVLHSTGWTYCGFVRDLGQNGRTTLFVDLAGGELRLRFEDGPAGDTAGLEEALRGPRHEARTGVAIAGGESFETLQLYLATTVPGFCRLAGDRDKDTGITAFARSDNAPALLGPGCLAYLTYVWVRDGGTPAERRAEFVVHAFGEHGPALAEQLAAAVRRWDQHVRGHGYPQLTVHPATTSDGDLPAGHVLDKQFSRLVFAWDGPDVPLRPAAGELLARNAG
;
A
#
# COMPACT_ATOMS: atom_id res chain seq x y z
N MET A 1 33.07 -3.28 -45.77
CA MET A 1 33.16 -3.82 -44.39
C MET A 1 33.19 -2.63 -43.44
N ALA A 2 32.37 -2.61 -42.39
CA ALA A 2 32.43 -1.56 -41.38
C ALA A 2 33.66 -1.85 -40.50
N TYR A 3 34.69 -1.03 -40.68
CA TYR A 3 35.99 -1.19 -40.03
C TYR A 3 35.83 -0.86 -38.55
N VAL A 4 36.24 -1.80 -37.69
CA VAL A 4 36.04 -1.74 -36.24
C VAL A 4 37.19 -1.04 -35.54
N LEU A 5 36.93 -0.57 -34.31
CA LEU A 5 37.86 0.24 -33.53
C LEU A 5 39.26 -0.37 -33.47
N GLU A 6 39.40 -1.66 -33.15
CA GLU A 6 40.71 -2.32 -33.07
C GLU A 6 41.46 -2.35 -34.41
N ASP A 7 40.76 -2.41 -35.55
CA ASP A 7 41.38 -2.34 -36.88
C ASP A 7 41.87 -0.93 -37.18
N TRP A 8 41.11 0.10 -36.81
CA TRP A 8 41.51 1.50 -36.95
C TRP A 8 42.59 1.91 -35.94
N GLU A 9 42.49 1.42 -34.71
CA GLU A 9 43.48 1.57 -33.65
C GLU A 9 44.81 0.98 -34.10
N GLN A 10 44.77 -0.27 -34.57
CA GLN A 10 45.94 -0.95 -35.11
C GLN A 10 46.39 -0.29 -36.42
N HIS A 11 45.49 0.16 -37.31
CA HIS A 11 45.83 0.87 -38.55
C HIS A 11 46.58 2.18 -38.27
N TYR A 12 46.08 3.04 -37.36
CA TYR A 12 46.70 4.32 -37.02
C TYR A 12 47.92 4.18 -36.08
N ALA A 13 47.94 3.19 -35.17
CA ALA A 13 49.09 2.87 -34.32
C ALA A 13 50.24 2.19 -35.09
N ASP A 14 49.92 1.39 -36.12
CA ASP A 14 50.89 0.88 -37.11
C ASP A 14 51.41 2.00 -38.05
N GLY A 15 50.85 3.22 -37.96
CA GLY A 15 51.25 4.39 -38.75
C GLY A 15 50.53 4.57 -40.09
N ARG A 16 49.56 3.72 -40.44
CA ARG A 16 48.77 3.81 -41.69
C ARG A 16 47.73 4.94 -41.63
N GLY A 17 47.23 5.40 -42.78
CA GLY A 17 46.25 6.50 -42.89
C GLY A 17 45.30 6.29 -44.07
N PHE A 18 44.42 7.26 -44.33
CA PHE A 18 43.49 7.26 -45.46
C PHE A 18 43.90 8.27 -46.54
N ARG A 19 43.11 8.35 -47.62
CA ARG A 19 43.33 9.30 -48.71
C ARG A 19 43.47 10.74 -48.15
N PRO A 20 44.58 11.44 -48.45
CA PRO A 20 44.75 12.84 -48.06
C PRO A 20 43.64 13.74 -48.60
N LEU A 21 43.41 14.87 -47.96
CA LEU A 21 42.43 15.86 -48.41
C LEU A 21 42.93 16.59 -49.68
N GLY A 22 42.23 16.40 -50.80
CA GLY A 22 42.60 16.95 -52.11
C GLY A 22 42.18 18.41 -52.33
N ASP A 23 42.84 19.09 -53.28
CA ASP A 23 42.59 20.52 -53.56
C ASP A 23 41.16 20.79 -54.07
N CYS A 24 40.59 19.88 -54.85
CA CYS A 24 39.20 19.95 -55.31
C CYS A 24 38.22 19.88 -54.12
N GLU A 25 38.45 18.97 -53.17
CA GLU A 25 37.62 18.85 -51.96
C GLU A 25 37.68 20.12 -51.11
N ARG A 26 38.88 20.70 -50.92
CA ARG A 26 39.07 21.95 -50.17
C ARG A 26 38.34 23.14 -50.81
N ALA A 27 38.43 23.27 -52.13
CA ALA A 27 37.75 24.35 -52.85
C ALA A 27 36.23 24.25 -52.71
N LEU A 28 35.67 23.04 -52.88
CA LEU A 28 34.23 22.82 -52.77
C LEU A 28 33.72 23.08 -51.34
N LEU A 29 34.46 22.67 -50.31
CA LEU A 29 34.10 22.98 -48.93
C LEU A 29 34.13 24.48 -48.64
N ALA A 30 35.15 25.20 -49.13
CA ALA A 30 35.24 26.65 -48.94
C ALA A 30 34.10 27.41 -49.65
N GLU A 31 33.64 26.93 -50.80
CA GLU A 31 32.56 27.56 -51.56
C GLU A 31 31.16 27.21 -51.03
N HIS A 32 30.91 25.93 -50.73
CA HIS A 32 29.55 25.44 -50.45
C HIS A 32 29.21 25.31 -48.97
N THR A 33 30.23 25.37 -48.10
CA THR A 33 30.06 25.30 -46.65
C THR A 33 30.85 26.41 -45.92
N PRO A 34 30.68 27.70 -46.29
CA PRO A 34 31.44 28.81 -45.68
C PRO A 34 31.01 29.06 -44.23
N ALA A 35 31.97 29.44 -43.37
CA ALA A 35 31.67 29.80 -41.99
C ALA A 35 30.83 31.09 -41.92
N PRO A 36 29.86 31.17 -40.98
CA PRO A 36 29.13 32.40 -40.68
C PRO A 36 30.05 33.58 -40.31
N GLU A 37 29.60 34.81 -40.59
CA GLU A 37 30.30 36.03 -40.18
C GLU A 37 30.46 36.09 -38.65
N GLY A 38 31.70 36.25 -38.18
CA GLY A 38 32.03 36.20 -36.75
C GLY A 38 32.47 34.83 -36.24
N GLY A 39 32.46 33.80 -37.09
CA GLY A 39 32.89 32.44 -36.78
C GLY A 39 31.71 31.48 -36.58
N GLY A 40 31.91 30.23 -36.97
CA GLY A 40 30.90 29.17 -36.86
C GLY A 40 31.39 28.00 -36.04
N ARG A 41 30.48 27.06 -35.74
CA ARG A 41 30.86 25.81 -35.08
C ARG A 41 30.64 24.62 -36.00
N ALA A 42 31.67 23.80 -36.13
CA ALA A 42 31.65 22.61 -36.96
C ALA A 42 31.95 21.35 -36.17
N LEU A 43 31.38 20.25 -36.65
CA LEU A 43 31.68 18.91 -36.18
C LEU A 43 32.27 18.12 -37.33
N ASP A 44 33.48 17.63 -37.15
CA ASP A 44 34.12 16.72 -38.12
C ASP A 44 34.09 15.29 -37.58
N VAL A 45 33.21 14.49 -38.16
CA VAL A 45 32.93 13.14 -37.73
C VAL A 45 33.84 12.16 -38.45
N GLY A 46 34.49 11.27 -37.71
CA GLY A 46 35.48 10.36 -38.25
C GLY A 46 36.70 11.13 -38.76
N CYS A 47 37.20 12.06 -37.95
CA CYS A 47 38.24 13.00 -38.36
C CYS A 47 39.56 12.28 -38.72
N GLY A 48 39.72 11.01 -38.33
CA GLY A 48 40.91 10.20 -38.50
C GLY A 48 42.08 10.86 -37.80
N THR A 49 43.10 11.20 -38.59
CA THR A 49 44.28 11.93 -38.12
C THR A 49 44.09 13.45 -38.07
N GLY A 50 42.92 14.00 -38.45
CA GLY A 50 42.53 15.37 -38.15
C GLY A 50 42.79 16.43 -39.24
N GLU A 51 43.20 16.03 -40.44
CA GLU A 51 43.54 16.96 -41.52
C GLU A 51 42.36 17.85 -41.94
N LEU A 52 41.14 17.29 -42.02
CA LEU A 52 39.94 18.04 -42.37
C LEU A 52 39.55 19.02 -41.25
N ALA A 53 39.49 18.57 -40.00
CA ALA A 53 39.26 19.42 -38.84
C ALA A 53 40.22 20.64 -38.78
N ALA A 54 41.51 20.43 -39.01
CA ALA A 54 42.50 21.52 -39.08
C ALA A 54 42.20 22.52 -40.22
N HIS A 55 41.78 22.02 -41.39
CA HIS A 55 41.38 22.87 -42.52
C HIS A 55 40.13 23.71 -42.19
N LEU A 56 39.13 23.12 -41.54
CA LEU A 56 37.90 23.80 -41.15
C LEU A 56 38.18 24.98 -40.19
N VAL A 57 39.15 24.87 -39.29
CA VAL A 57 39.58 26.02 -38.45
C VAL A 57 40.09 27.18 -39.29
N GLY A 58 40.87 26.90 -40.33
CA GLY A 58 41.35 27.92 -41.27
C GLY A 58 40.22 28.59 -42.08
N LEU A 59 39.07 27.92 -42.23
CA LEU A 59 37.87 28.48 -42.83
C LEU A 59 37.03 29.33 -41.85
N GLY A 60 37.45 29.43 -40.59
CA GLY A 60 36.78 30.25 -39.57
C GLY A 60 35.85 29.48 -38.64
N TYR A 61 35.93 28.14 -38.63
CA TYR A 61 35.18 27.32 -37.68
C TYR A 61 35.94 27.09 -36.37
N THR A 62 35.22 26.97 -35.27
CA THR A 62 35.68 26.24 -34.08
C THR A 62 35.16 24.81 -34.19
N VAL A 63 36.04 23.83 -34.00
CA VAL A 63 35.80 22.47 -34.47
C VAL A 63 35.86 21.48 -33.33
N ASP A 64 34.81 20.69 -33.21
CA ASP A 64 34.85 19.45 -32.47
C ASP A 64 35.22 18.35 -33.47
N ALA A 65 36.43 17.81 -33.32
CA ALA A 65 37.01 16.87 -34.25
C ALA A 65 37.03 15.50 -33.58
N VAL A 66 36.29 14.58 -34.17
CA VAL A 66 35.98 13.34 -33.48
C VAL A 66 36.35 12.15 -34.29
N ASP A 67 37.12 11.26 -33.68
CA ASP A 67 37.37 9.94 -34.22
C ASP A 67 37.24 8.92 -33.10
N PHE A 68 36.77 7.74 -33.46
CA PHE A 68 36.46 6.71 -32.49
C PHE A 68 37.71 5.94 -32.05
N ALA A 69 38.77 5.92 -32.89
CA ALA A 69 40.07 5.36 -32.57
C ALA A 69 40.92 6.31 -31.73
N ALA A 70 41.27 5.87 -30.52
CA ALA A 70 42.21 6.56 -29.65
C ALA A 70 43.52 6.77 -30.36
N SER A 71 44.10 5.78 -31.04
CA SER A 71 45.36 6.00 -31.75
C SER A 71 45.22 6.97 -32.92
N ALA A 72 44.03 7.13 -33.52
CA ALA A 72 43.75 8.17 -34.51
C ALA A 72 43.72 9.56 -33.86
N VAL A 73 43.04 9.69 -32.73
CA VAL A 73 42.91 10.95 -31.98
C VAL A 73 44.20 11.31 -31.25
N GLU A 74 44.87 10.37 -30.62
CA GLU A 74 46.20 10.49 -30.02
C GLU A 74 47.21 10.89 -31.10
N ARG A 75 47.06 10.39 -32.33
CA ARG A 75 47.84 10.83 -33.48
C ARG A 75 47.43 12.20 -34.02
N ALA A 76 46.13 12.50 -34.12
CA ALA A 76 45.61 13.81 -34.52
C ALA A 76 46.02 14.90 -33.52
N GLN A 77 46.02 14.59 -32.22
CA GLN A 77 46.56 15.43 -31.16
C GLN A 77 48.08 15.54 -31.23
N ALA A 78 48.79 14.43 -31.50
CA ALA A 78 50.25 14.45 -31.66
C ALA A 78 50.71 15.25 -32.90
N GLU A 79 49.95 15.22 -34.01
CA GLU A 79 50.27 15.91 -35.27
C GLU A 79 49.70 17.34 -35.34
N HIS A 80 48.49 17.55 -34.81
CA HIS A 80 47.70 18.79 -34.96
C HIS A 80 47.25 19.43 -33.63
N GLY A 81 47.67 18.92 -32.47
CA GLY A 81 47.29 19.47 -31.15
C GLY A 81 47.80 20.90 -30.85
N HIS A 82 48.65 21.47 -31.71
CA HIS A 82 49.11 22.87 -31.63
C HIS A 82 48.12 23.86 -32.27
N ILE A 83 47.11 23.37 -32.99
CA ILE A 83 46.09 24.18 -33.65
C ILE A 83 45.00 24.50 -32.63
N GLU A 84 44.90 25.77 -32.26
CA GLU A 84 43.87 26.26 -31.33
C GLU A 84 42.50 26.30 -32.01
N GLY A 85 41.44 26.06 -31.24
CA GLY A 85 40.06 26.02 -31.76
C GLY A 85 39.62 24.65 -32.28
N VAL A 86 40.49 23.62 -32.21
CA VAL A 86 40.07 22.23 -32.37
C VAL A 86 40.01 21.56 -31.00
N ARG A 87 38.90 20.88 -30.74
CA ARG A 87 38.78 19.96 -29.63
C ARG A 87 38.79 18.55 -30.18
N TRP A 88 39.86 17.85 -29.86
CA TRP A 88 40.11 16.48 -30.29
C TRP A 88 39.46 15.53 -29.31
N LEU A 89 38.41 14.89 -29.76
CA LEU A 89 37.63 14.01 -28.93
C LEU A 89 37.73 12.62 -29.50
N ARG A 90 38.12 11.70 -28.62
CA ARG A 90 37.86 10.31 -28.91
C ARG A 90 36.37 10.11 -28.70
N LEU A 91 35.66 10.01 -29.81
CA LEU A 91 34.21 9.87 -29.80
C LEU A 91 33.77 9.04 -31.00
N ASP A 92 33.13 7.92 -30.68
CA ASP A 92 32.38 7.11 -31.63
C ASP A 92 31.03 7.75 -31.91
N ILE A 93 30.90 8.42 -33.05
CA ILE A 93 29.66 9.11 -33.42
C ILE A 93 28.43 8.18 -33.49
N GLU A 94 28.64 6.87 -33.67
CA GLU A 94 27.53 5.92 -33.77
C GLU A 94 27.07 5.44 -32.40
N ARG A 95 27.96 5.37 -31.41
CA ARG A 95 27.71 4.65 -30.15
C ARG A 95 27.87 5.50 -28.91
N ASP A 96 28.78 6.47 -28.96
CA ASP A 96 29.06 7.33 -27.82
C ASP A 96 28.04 8.45 -27.74
N ASP A 97 27.83 8.90 -26.50
CA ASP A 97 26.96 10.02 -26.23
C ASP A 97 27.62 11.33 -26.75
N PRO A 98 26.96 12.08 -27.63
CA PRO A 98 27.42 13.38 -28.08
C PRO A 98 27.36 14.47 -27.00
N GLU A 99 27.17 14.15 -25.71
CA GLU A 99 27.39 15.07 -24.59
C GLU A 99 28.75 15.79 -24.63
N GLN A 100 29.79 15.15 -25.19
CA GLN A 100 31.08 15.82 -25.38
C GLN A 100 31.03 16.88 -26.50
N LEU A 101 30.01 16.86 -27.36
CA LEU A 101 29.79 17.75 -28.49
C LEU A 101 28.98 19.00 -28.08
N SER A 102 28.91 19.99 -28.95
CA SER A 102 28.15 21.22 -28.71
C SER A 102 26.65 20.98 -28.52
N GLU A 103 26.11 21.40 -27.38
CA GLU A 103 24.66 21.46 -27.13
C GLU A 103 23.96 22.54 -27.97
N ASP A 104 24.67 23.64 -28.28
CA ASP A 104 24.13 24.75 -29.07
C ASP A 104 23.89 24.39 -30.56
N GLY A 105 24.14 23.15 -30.97
CA GLY A 105 24.08 22.70 -32.37
C GLY A 105 25.25 23.20 -33.23
N TYR A 106 25.27 22.76 -34.49
CA TYR A 106 26.33 23.02 -35.44
C TYR A 106 25.83 23.74 -36.69
N ASP A 107 26.65 24.63 -37.22
CA ASP A 107 26.40 25.29 -38.49
C ASP A 107 26.81 24.37 -39.66
N LEU A 108 27.81 23.50 -39.41
CA LEU A 108 28.32 22.52 -40.36
C LEU A 108 28.64 21.19 -39.65
N ILE A 109 28.19 20.09 -40.25
CA ILE A 109 28.60 18.74 -39.84
C ILE A 109 29.17 18.02 -41.05
N THR A 110 30.38 17.47 -40.94
CA THR A 110 31.06 16.76 -42.03
C THR A 110 31.23 15.28 -41.70
N LEU A 111 31.01 14.44 -42.71
CA LEU A 111 31.33 13.01 -42.69
C LEU A 111 32.16 12.71 -43.93
N ARG A 112 33.49 12.82 -43.81
CA ARG A 112 34.39 12.63 -44.94
C ARG A 112 35.00 11.24 -44.93
N LEU A 113 34.82 10.52 -46.03
CA LEU A 113 35.30 9.15 -46.29
C LEU A 113 34.95 8.17 -45.18
N MET A 114 34.01 8.54 -44.32
CA MET A 114 33.67 7.79 -43.14
C MET A 114 32.25 7.23 -43.24
N TYR A 115 31.39 7.85 -44.07
CA TYR A 115 29.99 7.47 -44.22
C TYR A 115 29.77 6.01 -44.65
N PRO A 116 30.52 5.43 -45.61
CA PRO A 116 30.39 4.00 -45.93
C PRO A 116 30.74 3.08 -44.75
N PHE A 117 31.56 3.55 -43.82
CA PHE A 117 32.00 2.83 -42.63
C PHE A 117 31.04 2.94 -41.46
N LEU A 118 30.06 3.84 -41.53
CA LEU A 118 28.96 3.88 -40.57
C LEU A 118 28.11 2.62 -40.70
N GLY A 119 27.87 1.98 -39.56
CA GLY A 119 26.96 0.85 -39.42
C GLY A 119 25.49 1.22 -39.46
N ASP A 120 25.08 2.32 -38.81
CA ASP A 120 23.69 2.78 -38.68
C ASP A 120 23.48 4.18 -39.28
N ARG A 121 23.72 4.25 -40.59
CA ARG A 121 23.71 5.48 -41.39
C ARG A 121 22.43 6.30 -41.21
N THR A 122 21.25 5.68 -41.27
CA THR A 122 19.96 6.38 -41.21
C THR A 122 19.74 7.05 -39.85
N ARG A 123 20.02 6.35 -38.75
CA ARG A 123 19.90 6.93 -37.41
C ARG A 123 20.93 8.04 -37.19
N VAL A 124 22.19 7.83 -37.61
CA VAL A 124 23.27 8.81 -37.46
C VAL A 124 22.95 10.07 -38.25
N LEU A 125 22.50 9.96 -39.49
CA LEU A 125 22.11 11.14 -40.29
C LEU A 125 20.92 11.88 -39.70
N HIS A 126 19.90 11.17 -39.20
CA HIS A 126 18.76 11.80 -38.54
C HIS A 126 19.23 12.53 -37.27
N ALA A 127 20.04 11.89 -36.43
CA ALA A 127 20.55 12.47 -35.20
C ALA A 127 21.54 13.63 -35.42
N LEU A 128 22.31 13.62 -36.51
CA LEU A 128 23.16 14.73 -36.91
C LEU A 128 22.33 15.86 -37.56
N GLY A 129 21.28 15.52 -38.31
CA GLY A 129 20.32 16.47 -38.87
C GLY A 129 19.58 17.26 -37.80
N GLU A 130 19.15 16.62 -36.71
CA GLU A 130 18.56 17.27 -35.53
C GLU A 130 19.55 18.19 -34.79
N ARG A 131 20.87 18.00 -34.99
CA ARG A 131 21.92 18.86 -34.41
C ARG A 131 22.33 20.02 -35.30
N LEU A 132 21.82 20.07 -36.53
CA LEU A 132 22.01 21.24 -37.36
C LEU A 132 21.21 22.40 -36.79
N ARG A 133 21.87 23.55 -36.67
CA ARG A 133 21.16 24.80 -36.44
C ARG A 133 20.24 25.10 -37.61
N PRO A 134 19.21 25.94 -37.43
CA PRO A 134 18.40 26.42 -38.54
C PRO A 134 19.27 27.02 -39.66
N GLY A 135 19.16 26.48 -40.88
CA GLY A 135 20.01 26.85 -42.02
C GLY A 135 21.39 26.20 -42.06
N GLY A 136 21.72 25.36 -41.08
CA GLY A 136 22.94 24.54 -41.02
C GLY A 136 22.95 23.45 -42.09
N THR A 137 24.15 22.93 -42.35
CA THR A 137 24.40 22.00 -43.46
C THR A 137 25.09 20.73 -43.00
N LEU A 138 24.66 19.58 -43.53
CA LEU A 138 25.38 18.32 -43.40
C LEU A 138 26.04 17.97 -44.74
N ALA A 139 27.34 17.70 -44.69
CA ALA A 139 28.13 17.38 -45.87
C ALA A 139 28.74 15.97 -45.76
N VAL A 140 28.41 15.10 -46.73
CA VAL A 140 28.96 13.75 -46.84
C VAL A 140 29.89 13.68 -48.04
N ILE A 141 31.15 13.30 -47.82
CA ILE A 141 32.14 13.15 -48.90
C ILE A 141 32.53 11.68 -48.97
N THR A 142 32.32 11.03 -50.11
CA THR A 142 32.42 9.56 -50.20
C THR A 142 32.81 9.06 -51.59
N PRO A 143 33.53 7.93 -51.71
CA PRO A 143 33.76 7.28 -53.00
C PRO A 143 32.46 6.76 -53.60
N VAL A 144 32.41 6.63 -54.93
CA VAL A 144 31.27 6.05 -55.66
C VAL A 144 31.66 4.83 -56.48
N VAL A 145 30.74 3.87 -56.59
CA VAL A 145 31.00 2.54 -57.19
C VAL A 145 31.45 2.63 -58.65
N GLU A 146 31.04 3.66 -59.38
CA GLU A 146 31.39 3.92 -60.79
C GLU A 146 32.89 4.15 -61.02
N HIS A 147 33.58 4.84 -60.11
CA HIS A 147 35.00 5.18 -60.22
C HIS A 147 35.89 4.32 -59.30
N THR A 148 35.28 3.39 -58.56
CA THR A 148 35.98 2.55 -57.58
C THR A 148 36.24 1.13 -58.15
N PRO A 149 37.50 0.63 -58.12
CA PRO A 149 37.84 -0.73 -58.53
C PRO A 149 37.01 -1.82 -57.83
N ALA A 150 36.71 -2.93 -58.53
CA ALA A 150 35.74 -3.94 -58.08
C ALA A 150 36.05 -4.57 -56.70
N ASP A 151 37.34 -4.66 -56.34
CA ASP A 151 37.84 -5.16 -55.05
C ASP A 151 37.73 -4.15 -53.91
N LYS A 152 37.39 -2.88 -54.20
CA LYS A 152 37.25 -1.78 -53.23
C LYS A 152 35.86 -1.14 -53.22
N ARG A 153 34.87 -1.72 -53.90
CA ARG A 153 33.52 -1.13 -53.99
C ARG A 153 32.75 -1.13 -52.67
N ASP A 154 33.21 -1.87 -51.68
CA ASP A 154 32.61 -1.94 -50.35
C ASP A 154 32.83 -0.68 -49.50
N ILE A 155 33.67 0.25 -49.98
CA ILE A 155 33.90 1.56 -49.38
C ILE A 155 33.33 2.70 -50.24
N ALA A 156 32.44 2.36 -51.18
CA ALA A 156 31.88 3.29 -52.15
C ALA A 156 30.36 3.15 -52.20
N LEU A 157 29.66 4.25 -52.45
CA LEU A 157 28.20 4.24 -52.56
C LEU A 157 27.75 4.02 -54.00
N ASP A 158 26.67 3.26 -54.17
CA ASP A 158 25.93 3.20 -55.44
C ASP A 158 24.80 4.25 -55.50
N GLU A 159 24.13 4.34 -56.65
CA GLU A 159 23.08 5.33 -56.89
C GLU A 159 21.82 5.10 -56.03
N ASP A 160 21.54 3.85 -55.65
CA ASP A 160 20.40 3.53 -54.80
C ASP A 160 20.66 4.01 -53.37
N GLU A 161 21.87 3.81 -52.85
CA GLU A 161 22.30 4.32 -51.55
C GLU A 161 22.35 5.86 -51.50
N ILE A 162 22.83 6.52 -52.56
CA ILE A 162 22.83 7.99 -52.64
C ILE A 162 21.41 8.55 -52.68
N SER A 163 20.51 7.89 -53.42
CA SER A 163 19.10 8.27 -53.49
C SER A 163 18.42 8.14 -52.12
N LEU A 164 18.69 7.06 -51.39
CA LEU A 164 18.20 6.84 -50.03
C LEU A 164 18.72 7.90 -49.04
N LEU A 165 20.01 8.22 -49.09
CA LEU A 165 20.64 9.27 -48.28
C LEU A 165 20.01 10.65 -48.54
N SER A 166 19.60 10.93 -49.78
CA SER A 166 19.07 12.24 -50.18
C SER A 166 17.57 12.41 -49.91
N ALA A 167 16.81 11.31 -49.84
CA ALA A 167 15.34 11.33 -49.81
C ALA A 167 14.71 11.97 -48.57
N GLY A 168 15.46 12.16 -47.48
CA GLY A 168 14.97 12.74 -46.22
C GLY A 168 15.20 14.24 -46.05
N TRP A 169 15.68 14.92 -47.10
CA TRP A 169 16.08 16.32 -47.04
C TRP A 169 15.30 17.15 -48.05
N GLU A 170 14.92 18.36 -47.63
CA GLU A 170 14.26 19.39 -48.42
C GLU A 170 15.15 19.82 -49.59
N GLU A 171 16.46 19.92 -49.35
CA GLU A 171 17.46 20.15 -50.39
C GLU A 171 18.62 19.14 -50.30
N ALA A 172 18.94 18.51 -51.41
CA ALA A 172 20.10 17.62 -51.55
C ALA A 172 20.85 17.91 -52.86
N GLN A 173 22.11 18.35 -52.76
CA GLN A 173 22.96 18.66 -53.90
C GLN A 173 24.14 17.68 -53.97
N ARG A 174 24.38 17.11 -55.17
CA ARG A 174 25.54 16.24 -55.45
C ARG A 174 26.54 16.94 -56.36
N LEU A 175 27.79 16.99 -55.91
CA LEU A 175 28.94 17.55 -56.60
C LEU A 175 30.02 16.48 -56.76
N ALA A 176 30.89 16.61 -57.75
CA ALA A 176 31.97 15.68 -58.01
C ALA A 176 33.32 16.29 -57.63
N ALA A 177 34.13 15.54 -56.91
CA ALA A 177 35.49 15.90 -56.53
C ALA A 177 36.43 14.75 -56.90
N ASP A 178 37.08 14.87 -58.06
CA ASP A 178 37.84 13.79 -58.69
C ASP A 178 37.00 12.50 -58.84
N ASP A 179 37.33 11.42 -58.12
CA ASP A 179 36.65 10.13 -58.06
C ASP A 179 35.69 9.98 -56.85
N LEU A 180 35.41 11.08 -56.14
CA LEU A 180 34.51 11.16 -54.99
C LEU A 180 33.23 11.95 -55.32
N ALA A 181 32.15 11.61 -54.62
CA ALA A 181 30.96 12.43 -54.53
C ALA A 181 30.98 13.27 -53.25
N VAL A 182 30.60 14.54 -53.38
CA VAL A 182 30.33 15.47 -52.28
C VAL A 182 28.84 15.75 -52.27
N LEU A 183 28.16 15.38 -51.19
CA LEU A 183 26.73 15.58 -50.99
C LEU A 183 26.52 16.68 -49.95
N VAL A 184 25.72 17.68 -50.30
CA VAL A 184 25.39 18.82 -49.44
C VAL A 184 23.87 18.80 -49.18
N LEU A 185 23.49 18.64 -47.91
CA LEU A 185 22.12 18.34 -47.49
C LEU A 185 21.58 19.42 -46.52
N ARG A 186 20.35 19.89 -46.73
CA ARG A 186 19.68 20.93 -45.91
C ARG A 186 18.19 20.65 -45.70
N GLY A 187 17.66 21.04 -44.53
CA GLY A 187 16.23 21.00 -44.17
C GLY A 187 15.62 19.58 -44.05
N PRO A 188 15.62 18.90 -42.90
CA PRO A 188 15.07 17.54 -42.79
C PRO A 188 13.52 17.52 -42.75
N CYS A 189 12.85 16.61 -43.50
CA CYS A 189 11.37 16.54 -43.54
C CYS A 189 10.78 15.11 -43.54
N HIS A 190 10.02 14.72 -42.49
CA HIS A 190 9.36 13.40 -42.43
C HIS A 190 7.98 13.43 -41.71
N THR A 191 6.88 13.71 -42.42
CA THR A 191 5.52 13.44 -41.92
C THR A 191 4.65 12.83 -43.02
N ASP A 192 4.45 11.50 -42.99
CA ASP A 192 3.31 10.73 -43.53
C ASP A 192 3.70 9.26 -43.86
N THR A 193 4.18 8.50 -42.87
CA THR A 193 4.55 7.09 -43.06
C THR A 193 3.34 6.14 -42.96
N LYS A 194 3.26 5.17 -43.90
CA LYS A 194 2.36 3.99 -43.82
C LYS A 194 3.16 2.72 -43.50
N ALA A 195 2.54 1.78 -42.79
CA ALA A 195 3.19 0.57 -42.31
C ALA A 195 3.31 -0.55 -43.36
N VAL A 196 4.50 -1.16 -43.45
CA VAL A 196 4.81 -2.46 -44.08
C VAL A 196 5.91 -3.16 -43.28
N GLU A 197 5.89 -4.49 -43.23
CA GLU A 197 6.76 -5.33 -42.36
C GLU A 197 8.01 -5.90 -43.08
N LYS A 198 9.11 -6.09 -42.33
CA LYS A 198 10.29 -6.89 -42.72
C LYS A 198 10.83 -7.70 -41.52
N ARG A 199 11.36 -8.90 -41.83
CA ARG A 199 11.73 -10.07 -40.99
C ARG A 199 12.36 -9.81 -39.59
N PRO A 200 12.23 -10.76 -38.63
CA PRO A 200 12.42 -10.51 -37.19
C PRO A 200 13.90 -10.39 -36.71
N PRO A 201 14.17 -9.61 -35.64
CA PRO A 201 15.52 -9.37 -35.08
C PRO A 201 15.98 -10.39 -33.98
N THR A 202 17.26 -10.28 -33.56
CA THR A 202 17.91 -11.07 -32.46
C THR A 202 18.25 -10.18 -31.24
N GLY A 203 18.00 -10.63 -30.00
CA GLY A 203 18.01 -9.79 -28.77
C GLY A 203 19.30 -9.84 -27.90
N HIS A 204 19.67 -8.71 -27.26
CA HIS A 204 20.87 -8.55 -26.40
C HIS A 204 20.61 -7.98 -25.00
N ALA A 205 19.38 -7.57 -24.69
CA ALA A 205 18.98 -7.34 -23.30
C ALA A 205 18.64 -8.70 -22.67
N LEU A 206 19.07 -8.93 -21.43
CA LEU A 206 18.46 -9.98 -20.63
C LEU A 206 17.14 -9.42 -20.12
N THR A 207 16.10 -9.62 -20.91
CA THR A 207 14.71 -9.36 -20.55
C THR A 207 14.24 -10.53 -19.70
N GLY A 208 14.34 -10.33 -18.39
CA GLY A 208 13.82 -11.26 -17.41
C GLY A 208 12.37 -10.96 -17.10
N ALA A 209 11.55 -12.00 -17.03
CA ALA A 209 10.25 -11.94 -16.39
C ALA A 209 10.39 -12.64 -15.03
N VAL A 210 10.21 -11.90 -13.95
CA VAL A 210 10.22 -12.45 -12.59
C VAL A 210 8.79 -12.53 -12.10
N ALA A 211 8.34 -13.75 -11.81
CA ALA A 211 7.02 -14.02 -11.28
C ALA A 211 7.03 -13.93 -9.75
N VAL A 212 6.26 -12.99 -9.20
CA VAL A 212 5.96 -12.98 -7.76
C VAL A 212 4.63 -13.67 -7.54
N VAL A 213 4.72 -14.86 -6.94
CA VAL A 213 3.58 -15.74 -6.68
C VAL A 213 3.36 -15.87 -5.20
N THR A 214 2.12 -15.72 -4.77
CA THR A 214 1.70 -15.99 -3.40
C THR A 214 0.76 -17.19 -3.33
N ASP A 215 0.87 -17.99 -2.27
CA ASP A 215 -0.13 -19.01 -1.98
C ASP A 215 -1.37 -18.40 -1.31
N ASP A 216 -2.38 -19.24 -1.07
CA ASP A 216 -3.61 -18.85 -0.35
C ASP A 216 -3.33 -18.30 1.06
N SER A 217 -2.14 -18.56 1.61
CA SER A 217 -1.67 -18.08 2.91
C SER A 217 -0.82 -16.79 2.83
N GLY A 218 -0.69 -16.18 1.65
CA GLY A 218 0.09 -14.95 1.46
C GLY A 218 1.60 -15.14 1.65
N ARG A 219 2.09 -16.38 1.60
CA ARG A 219 3.52 -16.68 1.58
C ARG A 219 4.01 -16.55 0.14
N VAL A 220 5.21 -16.00 -0.04
CA VAL A 220 5.84 -15.91 -1.36
C VAL A 220 6.62 -17.18 -1.68
N LEU A 221 6.54 -17.63 -2.92
CA LEU A 221 7.28 -18.78 -3.41
C LEU A 221 8.74 -18.39 -3.66
N LEU A 222 9.71 -19.11 -3.06
CA LEU A 222 11.12 -18.99 -3.42
C LEU A 222 11.76 -20.36 -3.61
N GLY A 223 12.66 -20.43 -4.58
CA GLY A 223 13.46 -21.59 -4.90
C GLY A 223 14.84 -21.46 -4.28
N ARG A 224 15.31 -22.49 -3.59
CA ARG A 224 16.69 -22.56 -3.10
C ARG A 224 17.57 -23.03 -4.26
N SER A 225 18.33 -22.14 -4.87
CA SER A 225 19.16 -22.50 -6.01
C SER A 225 20.40 -23.29 -5.58
N ARG A 226 20.91 -24.12 -6.50
CA ARG A 226 22.16 -24.89 -6.32
C ARG A 226 23.38 -24.02 -6.00
N ARG A 227 23.28 -22.71 -6.28
CA ARG A 227 24.36 -21.73 -6.06
C ARG A 227 24.42 -21.16 -4.66
N GLY A 228 23.47 -21.50 -3.78
CA GLY A 228 23.53 -20.99 -2.41
C GLY A 228 22.54 -19.87 -2.10
N MET A 229 21.68 -19.45 -3.05
CA MET A 229 20.78 -18.30 -2.87
C MET A 229 19.30 -18.69 -2.98
N TRP A 230 18.42 -17.80 -2.56
CA TRP A 230 16.97 -17.86 -2.80
C TRP A 230 16.57 -17.03 -4.01
N GLU A 231 15.72 -17.58 -4.88
CA GLU A 231 15.31 -16.95 -6.14
C GLU A 231 13.79 -17.06 -6.34
N LEU A 232 13.20 -16.14 -7.12
CA LEU A 232 11.80 -16.22 -7.56
C LEU A 232 11.70 -17.05 -8.85
N PRO A 233 10.53 -17.62 -9.19
CA PRO A 233 10.32 -18.21 -10.49
C PRO A 233 10.56 -17.17 -11.58
N ALA A 234 11.52 -17.43 -12.47
CA ALA A 234 11.99 -16.38 -13.36
C ALA A 234 12.78 -16.92 -14.54
N GLY A 235 12.62 -16.27 -15.68
CA GLY A 235 13.48 -16.55 -16.81
C GLY A 235 13.34 -15.54 -17.92
N LYS A 236 13.90 -15.90 -19.08
CA LYS A 236 14.05 -14.96 -20.19
C LYS A 236 12.84 -15.05 -21.09
N THR A 237 12.43 -13.92 -21.66
CA THR A 237 11.45 -13.93 -22.76
C THR A 237 12.04 -14.65 -23.98
N SER A 238 11.22 -15.45 -24.65
CA SER A 238 11.56 -16.21 -25.85
C SER A 238 10.64 -15.84 -27.02
N GLY A 239 11.22 -15.57 -28.19
CA GLY A 239 10.45 -15.23 -29.40
C GLY A 239 9.69 -13.91 -29.25
N SER A 240 8.38 -13.93 -29.49
CA SER A 240 7.50 -12.75 -29.43
C SER A 240 6.61 -12.73 -28.18
N GLU A 241 6.92 -13.54 -27.16
CA GLU A 241 6.08 -13.65 -25.96
C GLU A 241 6.15 -12.38 -25.11
N GLY A 242 5.03 -12.04 -24.48
CA GLY A 242 4.94 -10.97 -23.50
C GLY A 242 5.64 -11.33 -22.18
N PHE A 243 5.87 -10.35 -21.31
CA PHE A 243 6.45 -10.59 -19.98
C PHE A 243 5.54 -11.44 -19.09
N GLU A 244 4.23 -11.27 -19.24
CA GLU A 244 3.19 -12.08 -18.60
C GLU A 244 3.27 -13.55 -19.05
N GLU A 245 3.44 -13.78 -20.35
CA GLU A 245 3.56 -15.12 -20.93
C GLU A 245 4.84 -15.82 -20.47
N ALA A 246 5.97 -15.10 -20.47
CA ALA A 246 7.24 -15.62 -19.96
C ALA A 246 7.13 -15.97 -18.46
N ALA A 247 6.57 -15.08 -17.64
CA ALA A 247 6.39 -15.35 -16.20
C ALA A 247 5.52 -16.58 -15.93
N VAL A 248 4.42 -16.74 -16.65
CA VAL A 248 3.51 -17.91 -16.53
C VAL A 248 4.21 -19.20 -16.97
N ARG A 249 5.01 -19.15 -18.04
CA ARG A 249 5.77 -20.29 -18.54
C ARG A 249 6.85 -20.73 -17.55
N GLU A 250 7.69 -19.81 -17.11
CA GLU A 250 8.79 -20.09 -16.18
C GLU A 250 8.25 -20.61 -14.83
N LEU A 251 7.13 -20.05 -14.35
CA LEU A 251 6.44 -20.58 -13.17
C LEU A 251 6.09 -22.07 -13.34
N ALA A 252 5.55 -22.46 -14.48
CA ALA A 252 5.16 -23.84 -14.76
C ALA A 252 6.38 -24.77 -14.92
N GLU A 253 7.40 -24.33 -15.64
CA GLU A 253 8.62 -25.08 -15.90
C GLU A 253 9.41 -25.35 -14.60
N GLU A 254 9.61 -24.32 -13.77
CA GLU A 254 10.47 -24.41 -12.59
C GLU A 254 9.78 -25.01 -11.36
N THR A 255 8.45 -24.83 -11.22
CA THR A 255 7.72 -25.13 -9.97
C THR A 255 6.58 -26.15 -10.14
N GLY A 256 6.14 -26.40 -11.38
CA GLY A 256 4.96 -27.23 -11.66
C GLY A 256 3.61 -26.54 -11.39
N LEU A 257 3.60 -25.26 -11.03
CA LEU A 257 2.39 -24.46 -10.84
C LEU A 257 1.95 -23.81 -12.16
N THR A 258 0.65 -23.78 -12.42
CA THR A 258 0.09 -23.26 -13.68
C THR A 258 -0.75 -22.02 -13.42
N ALA A 259 -0.50 -20.94 -14.15
CA ALA A 259 -1.30 -19.70 -14.13
C ALA A 259 -1.79 -19.33 -15.54
N THR A 260 -2.64 -18.31 -15.65
CA THR A 260 -3.04 -17.73 -16.95
C THR A 260 -2.50 -16.30 -17.10
N THR A 261 -2.32 -15.83 -18.33
CA THR A 261 -1.88 -14.45 -18.59
C THR A 261 -2.89 -13.40 -18.14
N ALA A 262 -4.17 -13.75 -18.01
CA ALA A 262 -5.18 -12.87 -17.42
C ALA A 262 -4.97 -12.64 -15.92
N ASP A 263 -4.25 -13.56 -15.26
CA ASP A 263 -3.88 -13.48 -13.86
C ASP A 263 -2.46 -12.93 -13.65
N ALA A 264 -1.75 -12.58 -14.73
CA ALA A 264 -0.39 -12.07 -14.70
C ALA A 264 -0.39 -10.58 -15.04
N THR A 265 0.15 -9.73 -14.16
CA THR A 265 0.20 -8.28 -14.35
C THR A 265 1.62 -7.75 -14.20
N VAL A 266 2.11 -7.02 -15.20
CA VAL A 266 3.40 -6.31 -15.12
C VAL A 266 3.26 -5.08 -14.24
N VAL A 267 3.85 -5.14 -13.04
CA VAL A 267 3.78 -4.08 -12.01
C VAL A 267 4.73 -2.94 -12.31
N THR A 268 5.98 -3.28 -12.64
CA THR A 268 7.03 -2.31 -12.95
C THR A 268 8.07 -2.98 -13.83
N MET A 269 8.80 -2.16 -14.57
CA MET A 269 10.09 -2.55 -15.14
C MET A 269 11.19 -2.08 -14.21
N LEU A 270 12.02 -3.01 -13.74
CA LEU A 270 13.22 -2.73 -12.98
C LEU A 270 14.42 -2.71 -13.91
N THR A 271 15.27 -1.72 -13.72
CA THR A 271 16.54 -1.60 -14.44
C THR A 271 17.66 -1.55 -13.43
N ASP A 272 18.53 -2.55 -13.52
CA ASP A 272 19.77 -2.62 -12.76
C ASP A 272 20.94 -3.01 -13.67
N ASP A 273 22.15 -2.88 -13.11
CA ASP A 273 23.38 -3.38 -13.73
C ASP A 273 23.81 -4.65 -13.01
N SER A 274 24.13 -5.68 -13.79
CA SER A 274 24.71 -6.90 -13.27
C SER A 274 25.98 -7.22 -14.05
N HIS A 275 27.13 -6.86 -13.48
CA HIS A 275 28.45 -7.11 -14.07
C HIS A 275 28.61 -6.47 -15.47
N GLY A 276 28.08 -5.27 -15.67
CA GLY A 276 28.17 -4.54 -16.94
C GLY A 276 27.16 -4.98 -18.00
N VAL A 277 26.17 -5.80 -17.64
CA VAL A 277 25.04 -6.14 -18.50
C VAL A 277 23.79 -5.42 -17.97
N PRO A 278 23.21 -4.48 -18.74
CA PRO A 278 21.92 -3.90 -18.42
C PRO A 278 20.87 -5.00 -18.37
N ARG A 279 20.25 -5.15 -17.21
CA ARG A 279 19.21 -6.14 -17.02
C ARG A 279 17.89 -5.42 -16.84
N LEU A 280 16.96 -5.78 -17.71
CA LEU A 280 15.57 -5.34 -17.65
C LEU A 280 14.77 -6.48 -17.03
N THR A 281 14.29 -6.25 -15.82
CA THR A 281 13.47 -7.22 -15.12
C THR A 281 12.05 -6.69 -15.07
N ALA A 282 11.16 -7.30 -15.86
CA ALA A 282 9.74 -7.13 -15.62
C ALA A 282 9.38 -7.84 -14.32
N VAL A 283 8.68 -7.11 -13.44
CA VAL A 283 8.12 -7.67 -12.22
C VAL A 283 6.66 -8.00 -12.47
N ILE A 284 6.34 -9.29 -12.50
CA ILE A 284 4.99 -9.79 -12.78
C ILE A 284 4.38 -10.27 -11.48
N ARG A 285 3.22 -9.71 -11.13
CA ARG A 285 2.36 -10.27 -10.07
C ARG A 285 1.48 -11.33 -10.69
N ILE A 286 1.47 -12.55 -10.14
CA ILE A 286 0.52 -13.60 -10.52
C ILE A 286 -0.54 -13.71 -9.43
N SER A 287 -1.79 -13.36 -9.76
CA SER A 287 -2.91 -13.31 -8.81
C SER A 287 -3.65 -14.63 -8.62
N ALA A 288 -3.52 -15.58 -9.56
CA ALA A 288 -4.13 -16.91 -9.43
C ALA A 288 -3.29 -17.98 -10.15
N TRP A 289 -3.26 -19.18 -9.56
CA TRP A 289 -2.56 -20.34 -10.09
C TRP A 289 -3.22 -21.65 -9.61
N THR A 290 -2.85 -22.77 -10.23
CA THR A 290 -3.32 -24.12 -9.92
C THR A 290 -2.18 -25.12 -9.98
N GLY A 291 -2.37 -26.34 -9.47
CA GLY A 291 -1.35 -27.39 -9.48
C GLY A 291 -0.75 -27.65 -8.11
N SER A 292 0.28 -28.51 -8.07
CA SER A 292 0.97 -28.89 -6.83
C SER A 292 2.44 -28.50 -6.95
N LEU A 293 2.97 -27.84 -5.91
CA LEU A 293 4.37 -27.43 -5.90
C LEU A 293 5.28 -28.65 -6.02
N ALA A 294 6.12 -28.62 -7.04
CA ALA A 294 7.13 -29.63 -7.34
C ALA A 294 8.48 -28.94 -7.58
N ASN A 295 9.49 -29.72 -7.97
CA ASN A 295 10.77 -29.20 -8.44
C ASN A 295 11.15 -29.91 -9.75
N PRO A 296 10.47 -29.64 -10.87
CA PRO A 296 10.75 -30.33 -12.13
C PRO A 296 12.18 -30.10 -12.61
N GLU A 297 12.78 -28.96 -12.24
CA GLU A 297 14.14 -28.57 -12.60
C GLU A 297 15.13 -28.76 -11.44
N GLU A 298 15.21 -29.98 -10.92
CA GLU A 298 16.09 -30.38 -9.80
C GLU A 298 17.59 -30.06 -10.04
N GLN A 299 17.99 -29.87 -11.30
CA GLN A 299 19.33 -29.46 -11.69
C GLN A 299 19.64 -27.98 -11.38
N LEU A 300 18.63 -27.11 -11.27
CA LEU A 300 18.79 -25.68 -10.98
C LEU A 300 18.45 -25.34 -9.52
N PHE A 301 17.48 -26.03 -8.94
CA PHE A 301 17.01 -25.81 -7.58
C PHE A 301 17.14 -27.06 -6.71
N ASP A 302 17.56 -26.88 -5.46
CA ASP A 302 17.53 -27.94 -4.46
C ASP A 302 16.08 -28.25 -4.03
N ARG A 303 15.26 -27.19 -3.91
CA ARG A 303 13.84 -27.26 -3.51
C ARG A 303 13.14 -25.91 -3.65
N TRP A 304 11.82 -25.96 -3.69
CA TRP A 304 10.93 -24.79 -3.62
C TRP A 304 10.18 -24.75 -2.30
N GLU A 305 10.08 -23.56 -1.72
CA GLU A 305 9.44 -23.34 -0.41
C GLU A 305 8.58 -22.08 -0.40
N TRP A 306 7.53 -22.12 0.40
CA TRP A 306 6.68 -20.97 0.67
C TRP A 306 7.16 -20.22 1.91
N HIS A 307 7.60 -18.98 1.73
CA HIS A 307 8.13 -18.15 2.80
C HIS A 307 7.16 -17.06 3.22
N ASN A 308 7.01 -16.87 4.53
CA ASN A 308 6.30 -15.70 5.04
C ASN A 308 7.08 -14.42 4.70
N LEU A 309 6.38 -13.35 4.30
CA LEU A 309 7.00 -12.06 3.95
C LEU A 309 7.93 -11.53 5.06
N HIS A 310 7.52 -11.62 6.33
CA HIS A 310 8.37 -11.17 7.45
C HIS A 310 9.63 -12.02 7.67
N ALA A 311 9.70 -13.23 7.11
CA ALA A 311 10.86 -14.09 7.20
C ALA A 311 11.91 -13.74 6.13
N LEU A 312 11.53 -12.99 5.09
CA LEU A 312 12.40 -12.63 3.96
C LEU A 312 13.63 -11.85 4.41
N ALA A 313 13.46 -10.94 5.38
CA ALA A 313 14.57 -10.19 5.99
C ALA A 313 15.62 -11.08 6.70
N CYS A 314 15.35 -12.37 6.92
CA CYS A 314 16.20 -13.31 7.64
C CYS A 314 16.56 -14.58 6.82
N LEU A 315 16.29 -14.62 5.51
CA LEU A 315 16.45 -15.83 4.69
C LEU A 315 17.90 -16.18 4.31
N GLY A 316 18.84 -15.26 4.52
CA GLY A 316 20.20 -15.34 4.00
C GLY A 316 20.30 -14.73 2.61
N ASP A 317 21.16 -15.29 1.76
CA ASP A 317 21.41 -14.73 0.42
C ASP A 317 20.19 -14.88 -0.50
N VAL A 318 19.67 -13.76 -0.99
CA VAL A 318 18.60 -13.70 -1.98
C VAL A 318 19.18 -13.13 -3.27
N PHE A 319 18.86 -13.75 -4.41
CA PHE A 319 19.33 -13.27 -5.71
C PHE A 319 18.83 -11.84 -5.98
N ALA A 320 19.71 -10.95 -6.44
CA ALA A 320 19.44 -9.51 -6.47
C ALA A 320 18.16 -9.11 -7.23
N PRO A 321 17.86 -9.63 -8.45
CA PRO A 321 16.57 -9.38 -9.11
C PRO A 321 15.37 -9.82 -8.31
N ALA A 322 15.48 -10.98 -7.64
CA ALA A 322 14.41 -11.49 -6.81
C ALA A 322 14.19 -10.56 -5.60
N ALA A 323 15.26 -10.14 -4.93
CA ALA A 323 15.17 -9.20 -3.81
C ALA A 323 14.58 -7.84 -4.23
N GLN A 324 14.98 -7.32 -5.39
CA GLN A 324 14.45 -6.06 -5.92
C GLN A 324 13.01 -6.18 -6.39
N ALA A 325 12.61 -7.30 -7.01
CA ALA A 325 11.23 -7.57 -7.38
C ALA A 325 10.33 -7.69 -6.14
N LEU A 326 10.81 -8.37 -5.09
CA LEU A 326 10.12 -8.45 -3.80
C LEU A 326 9.95 -7.06 -3.18
N ASN A 327 10.98 -6.21 -3.24
CA ASN A 327 10.94 -4.84 -2.74
C ASN A 327 10.04 -3.91 -3.59
N ALA A 328 9.97 -4.13 -4.91
CA ALA A 328 9.09 -3.37 -5.80
C ALA A 328 7.60 -3.65 -5.54
N ILE A 329 7.27 -4.87 -5.12
CA ILE A 329 5.92 -5.26 -4.73
C ILE A 329 5.63 -4.95 -3.25
N TRP A 330 6.64 -5.14 -2.38
CA TRP A 330 6.57 -4.93 -0.94
C TRP A 330 7.75 -4.09 -0.46
N PRO A 331 7.68 -2.76 -0.56
CA PRO A 331 8.76 -1.87 -0.14
C PRO A 331 9.22 -2.13 1.30
N GLY A 332 10.53 -2.29 1.50
CA GLY A 332 11.14 -2.51 2.81
C GLY A 332 11.07 -3.93 3.35
N VAL A 333 10.54 -4.91 2.59
CA VAL A 333 10.44 -6.31 3.03
C VAL A 333 11.80 -6.99 3.20
N ILE A 334 12.80 -6.55 2.44
CA ILE A 334 14.22 -6.88 2.62
C ILE A 334 14.93 -5.54 2.91
N PRO A 335 15.54 -5.39 4.10
CA PRO A 335 16.16 -4.12 4.49
C PRO A 335 17.46 -3.87 3.71
N ASP A 336 17.86 -2.60 3.66
CA ASP A 336 19.17 -2.14 3.15
C ASP A 336 19.48 -2.51 1.68
N LEU A 337 18.45 -2.74 0.85
CA LEU A 337 18.65 -2.96 -0.58
C LEU A 337 19.13 -1.69 -1.30
N PRO A 338 20.04 -1.82 -2.29
CA PRO A 338 20.47 -0.68 -3.09
C PRO A 338 19.31 -0.14 -3.93
N THR A 339 19.25 1.18 -4.08
CA THR A 339 18.27 1.82 -4.96
C THR A 339 18.54 1.43 -6.42
N ILE A 340 17.51 1.02 -7.14
CA ILE A 340 17.56 0.75 -8.58
C ILE A 340 16.50 1.57 -9.30
N HIS A 341 16.63 1.71 -10.62
CA HIS A 341 15.63 2.43 -11.40
C HIS A 341 14.39 1.55 -11.57
N SER A 342 13.24 2.08 -11.15
CA SER A 342 11.93 1.50 -11.38
C SER A 342 11.18 2.40 -12.35
N TYR A 343 10.64 1.80 -13.40
CA TYR A 343 9.77 2.43 -14.38
C TYR A 343 8.37 1.83 -14.21
N PRO A 344 7.47 2.52 -13.50
CA PRO A 344 6.08 2.12 -13.40
C PRO A 344 5.47 2.08 -14.80
N THR A 345 4.64 1.09 -15.09
CA THR A 345 3.94 1.00 -16.37
C THR A 345 2.89 2.13 -16.45
N ALA A 346 2.98 2.97 -17.49
CA ALA A 346 2.11 4.15 -17.68
C ALA A 346 0.65 3.84 -18.10
N ALA A 347 0.19 2.61 -17.87
CA ALA A 347 -1.23 2.32 -17.95
C ALA A 347 -1.91 3.15 -16.85
N GLY A 348 -2.87 4.01 -17.23
CA GLY A 348 -3.50 4.95 -16.31
C GLY A 348 -3.86 4.26 -14.99
N GLN A 349 -3.60 4.92 -13.86
CA GLN A 349 -4.07 4.50 -12.55
C GLN A 349 -5.59 4.28 -12.64
N LEU A 350 -5.98 3.05 -12.96
CA LEU A 350 -7.20 2.48 -12.46
C LEU A 350 -6.98 2.41 -10.94
N PRO A 351 -7.97 2.77 -10.11
CA PRO A 351 -7.91 2.42 -8.72
C PRO A 351 -7.75 0.90 -8.65
N VAL A 352 -6.55 0.46 -8.29
CA VAL A 352 -6.06 -0.93 -8.31
C VAL A 352 -6.21 -1.64 -9.67
N PRO A 353 -5.12 -1.90 -10.42
CA PRO A 353 -5.16 -2.58 -11.73
C PRO A 353 -6.05 -3.83 -11.74
N GLY A 354 -6.91 -3.94 -12.76
CA GLY A 354 -7.84 -5.08 -12.95
C GLY A 354 -9.16 -5.01 -12.18
N GLU A 355 -9.54 -3.86 -11.60
CA GLU A 355 -10.86 -3.70 -10.97
C GLU A 355 -12.04 -3.69 -11.96
N PRO A 356 -13.13 -4.44 -11.69
CA PRO A 356 -14.37 -4.31 -12.44
C PRO A 356 -14.99 -2.91 -12.28
N ALA A 357 -15.50 -2.33 -13.37
CA ALA A 357 -16.16 -1.01 -13.33
C ALA A 357 -17.32 -0.94 -12.31
N GLU A 358 -18.01 -2.07 -12.09
CA GLU A 358 -19.06 -2.18 -11.08
C GLU A 358 -18.52 -2.06 -9.65
N ALA A 359 -17.32 -2.59 -9.38
CA ALA A 359 -16.69 -2.48 -8.08
C ALA A 359 -16.31 -1.02 -7.78
N VAL A 360 -15.81 -0.28 -8.77
CA VAL A 360 -15.54 1.16 -8.65
C VAL A 360 -16.82 1.93 -8.35
N ARG A 361 -17.90 1.67 -9.10
CA ARG A 361 -19.20 2.33 -8.90
C ARG A 361 -19.76 2.10 -7.50
N LEU A 362 -19.69 0.87 -7.00
CA LEU A 362 -20.16 0.52 -5.66
C LEU A 362 -19.28 1.13 -4.55
N ARG A 363 -17.96 1.20 -4.76
CA ARG A 363 -17.05 1.89 -3.82
C ARG A 363 -17.40 3.36 -3.67
N GLU A 364 -17.61 4.06 -4.77
CA GLU A 364 -18.00 5.47 -4.75
C GLU A 364 -19.33 5.68 -4.03
N GLN A 365 -20.32 4.81 -4.27
CA GLN A 365 -21.62 4.87 -3.59
C GLN A 365 -21.51 4.65 -2.09
N MET A 366 -20.73 3.64 -1.68
CA MET A 366 -20.44 3.37 -0.27
C MET A 366 -19.75 4.57 0.38
N ALA A 367 -18.70 5.12 -0.27
CA ALA A 367 -17.99 6.28 0.22
C ALA A 367 -18.94 7.48 0.36
N ASP A 368 -19.74 7.79 -0.66
CA ASP A 368 -20.71 8.89 -0.62
C ASP A 368 -21.74 8.71 0.51
N ALA A 369 -22.23 7.50 0.76
CA ALA A 369 -23.14 7.21 1.86
C ALA A 369 -22.50 7.46 3.23
N VAL A 370 -21.29 6.94 3.45
CA VAL A 370 -20.50 7.12 4.67
C VAL A 370 -20.21 8.62 4.93
N ILE A 371 -19.84 9.35 3.88
CA ILE A 371 -19.53 10.78 3.92
C ILE A 371 -20.77 11.61 4.21
N ALA A 372 -21.88 11.35 3.51
CA ALA A 372 -23.14 12.07 3.69
C ALA A 372 -23.73 11.88 5.10
N ALA A 373 -23.50 10.72 5.72
CA ALA A 373 -23.87 10.44 7.10
C ALA A 373 -22.95 11.11 8.14
N GLY A 374 -21.85 11.74 7.73
CA GLY A 374 -20.95 12.51 8.59
C GLY A 374 -19.86 11.69 9.28
N TRP A 375 -19.64 10.44 8.87
CA TRP A 375 -18.66 9.54 9.50
C TRP A 375 -17.22 9.74 9.01
N ALA A 376 -17.03 10.49 7.92
CA ALA A 376 -15.71 10.80 7.33
C ALA A 376 -15.57 12.31 7.02
N PRO A 377 -15.48 13.18 8.04
CA PRO A 377 -15.38 14.62 7.85
C PRO A 377 -14.07 15.10 7.19
N SER A 378 -12.96 14.34 7.28
CA SER A 378 -11.66 14.74 6.75
C SER A 378 -11.46 14.32 5.29
N ALA A 379 -10.77 15.15 4.50
CA ALA A 379 -10.46 14.83 3.10
C ALA A 379 -9.61 13.55 2.96
N ALA A 380 -8.69 13.31 3.90
CA ALA A 380 -7.81 12.14 3.87
C ALA A 380 -8.59 10.82 4.01
N VAL A 381 -9.55 10.75 4.93
CA VAL A 381 -10.40 9.56 5.11
C VAL A 381 -11.37 9.38 3.94
N GLN A 382 -11.91 10.48 3.40
CA GLN A 382 -12.74 10.44 2.19
C GLN A 382 -11.97 9.86 0.99
N ASP A 383 -10.74 10.31 0.78
CA ASP A 383 -9.88 9.83 -0.29
C ASP A 383 -9.50 8.35 -0.12
N ALA A 384 -9.22 7.94 1.12
CA ALA A 384 -8.96 6.54 1.44
C ALA A 384 -10.17 5.64 1.11
N LEU A 385 -11.40 6.05 1.48
CA LEU A 385 -12.62 5.30 1.17
C LEU A 385 -12.86 5.17 -0.34
N ARG A 386 -12.52 6.19 -1.12
CA ARG A 386 -12.65 6.20 -2.59
C ARG A 386 -11.55 5.43 -3.32
N THR A 387 -10.41 5.20 -2.66
CA THR A 387 -9.24 4.57 -3.27
C THR A 387 -9.13 3.09 -2.91
N VAL A 388 -9.25 2.74 -1.63
CA VAL A 388 -8.91 1.40 -1.15
C VAL A 388 -10.00 0.38 -1.53
N PRO A 389 -9.65 -0.74 -2.19
CA PRO A 389 -10.61 -1.65 -2.80
C PRO A 389 -11.22 -2.65 -1.81
N ARG A 390 -12.24 -2.23 -1.05
CA ARG A 390 -12.86 -3.04 0.04
C ARG A 390 -13.16 -4.49 -0.35
N HIS A 391 -13.67 -4.73 -1.57
CA HIS A 391 -13.98 -6.08 -2.07
C HIS A 391 -12.77 -7.02 -2.18
N ARG A 392 -11.54 -6.51 -2.40
CA ARG A 392 -10.32 -7.33 -2.43
C ARG A 392 -9.97 -7.89 -1.05
N PHE A 393 -10.48 -7.28 0.01
CA PHE A 393 -10.35 -7.76 1.38
C PHE A 393 -11.53 -8.65 1.82
N ALA A 394 -12.49 -8.89 0.91
CA ALA A 394 -13.66 -9.77 1.09
C ALA A 394 -14.01 -10.55 -0.20
N PRO A 395 -13.05 -11.23 -0.87
CA PRO A 395 -13.27 -11.83 -2.19
C PRO A 395 -14.28 -12.98 -2.20
N GLU A 396 -14.57 -13.56 -1.04
CA GLU A 396 -15.60 -14.59 -0.87
C GLU A 396 -17.04 -14.06 -0.90
N LYS A 397 -17.23 -12.74 -0.99
CA LYS A 397 -18.55 -12.10 -1.04
C LYS A 397 -18.79 -11.46 -2.40
N ASP A 398 -20.06 -11.33 -2.77
CA ASP A 398 -20.44 -10.51 -3.91
C ASP A 398 -20.13 -9.02 -3.66
N LEU A 399 -20.01 -8.26 -4.75
CA LEU A 399 -19.61 -6.84 -4.67
C LEU A 399 -20.61 -5.98 -3.88
N VAL A 400 -21.91 -6.30 -3.93
CA VAL A 400 -22.93 -5.52 -3.22
C VAL A 400 -22.76 -5.70 -1.71
N THR A 401 -22.60 -6.95 -1.26
CA THR A 401 -22.30 -7.27 0.14
C THR A 401 -20.97 -6.67 0.59
N ALA A 402 -19.94 -6.70 -0.25
CA ALA A 402 -18.63 -6.17 0.09
C ALA A 402 -18.61 -4.63 0.27
N TYR A 403 -19.45 -3.91 -0.47
CA TYR A 403 -19.56 -2.45 -0.44
C TYR A 403 -20.80 -1.93 0.30
N ASP A 404 -21.48 -2.79 1.05
CA ASP A 404 -22.51 -2.34 1.99
C ASP A 404 -21.84 -1.48 3.09
N ASP A 405 -22.40 -0.29 3.34
CA ASP A 405 -21.81 0.70 4.23
C ASP A 405 -21.99 0.36 5.71
N ASP A 406 -23.06 -0.37 6.07
CA ASP A 406 -23.47 -0.67 7.45
C ASP A 406 -23.22 -2.14 7.85
N LEU A 407 -23.01 -3.02 6.88
CA LEU A 407 -22.79 -4.44 7.14
C LEU A 407 -21.34 -4.73 7.58
N ALA A 408 -21.22 -5.41 8.73
CA ALA A 408 -20.00 -6.13 9.08
C ALA A 408 -19.93 -7.46 8.30
N VAL A 409 -19.01 -7.54 7.35
CA VAL A 409 -18.85 -8.68 6.45
C VAL A 409 -18.07 -9.78 7.15
N VAL A 410 -18.76 -10.81 7.63
CA VAL A 410 -18.13 -11.93 8.35
C VAL A 410 -17.26 -12.77 7.40
N THR A 411 -15.99 -12.92 7.77
CA THR A 411 -14.95 -13.64 7.00
C THR A 411 -14.59 -14.99 7.62
N ARG A 412 -14.83 -15.19 8.92
CA ARG A 412 -14.56 -16.46 9.60
C ARG A 412 -15.59 -16.79 10.68
N TRP A 413 -15.88 -18.08 10.81
CA TRP A 413 -16.72 -18.68 11.84
C TRP A 413 -15.92 -19.74 12.61
N ASP A 414 -16.25 -19.94 13.89
CA ASP A 414 -15.81 -21.11 14.67
C ASP A 414 -16.76 -22.30 14.49
N ASP A 415 -16.38 -23.47 15.01
CA ASP A 415 -17.16 -24.72 14.91
C ASP A 415 -18.54 -24.63 15.57
N SER A 416 -18.76 -23.64 16.44
CA SER A 416 -20.07 -23.38 17.08
C SER A 416 -20.99 -22.50 16.24
N GLY A 417 -20.53 -22.04 15.07
CA GLY A 417 -21.28 -21.14 14.21
C GLY A 417 -21.26 -19.69 14.71
N ARG A 418 -20.25 -19.29 15.48
CA ARG A 418 -20.05 -17.90 15.92
C ARG A 418 -18.98 -17.21 15.07
N ALA A 419 -19.23 -15.96 14.68
CA ALA A 419 -18.27 -15.17 13.93
C ALA A 419 -17.02 -14.86 14.76
N THR A 420 -15.84 -15.19 14.21
CA THR A 420 -14.53 -14.93 14.83
C THR A 420 -13.74 -13.83 14.14
N SER A 421 -14.08 -13.51 12.89
CA SER A 421 -13.48 -12.41 12.13
C SER A 421 -14.48 -11.81 11.14
N SER A 422 -14.40 -10.50 10.94
CA SER A 422 -15.16 -9.77 9.93
C SER A 422 -14.39 -8.55 9.42
N VAL A 423 -14.67 -8.14 8.19
CA VAL A 423 -14.39 -6.77 7.75
C VAL A 423 -15.49 -5.88 8.35
N SER A 424 -15.12 -4.92 9.18
CA SER A 424 -16.08 -4.06 9.89
C SER A 424 -16.89 -3.18 8.93
N ALA A 425 -18.04 -2.66 9.36
CA ALA A 425 -18.83 -1.70 8.58
C ALA A 425 -17.97 -0.50 8.16
N ALA A 426 -18.17 0.00 6.94
CA ALA A 426 -17.31 1.05 6.37
C ALA A 426 -17.39 2.34 7.19
N TRP A 427 -18.59 2.71 7.65
CA TRP A 427 -18.79 3.88 8.49
C TRP A 427 -18.02 3.81 9.81
N LEU A 428 -17.96 2.63 10.43
CA LEU A 428 -17.31 2.45 11.73
C LEU A 428 -15.79 2.51 11.60
N GLN A 429 -15.24 1.98 10.51
CA GLN A 429 -13.81 2.10 10.21
C GLN A 429 -13.43 3.56 9.96
N ALA A 430 -14.21 4.28 9.15
CA ALA A 430 -13.99 5.71 8.91
C ALA A 430 -14.02 6.50 10.23
N ASP A 431 -15.06 6.29 11.05
CA ASP A 431 -15.23 6.95 12.35
C ASP A 431 -14.05 6.69 13.31
N MET A 432 -13.56 5.45 13.36
CA MET A 432 -12.42 5.09 14.21
C MET A 432 -11.10 5.70 13.70
N ILE A 433 -10.90 5.79 12.38
CA ILE A 433 -9.71 6.42 11.80
C ILE A 433 -9.72 7.94 12.04
N GLU A 434 -10.87 8.59 11.88
CA GLU A 434 -11.04 10.02 12.20
C GLU A 434 -10.71 10.31 13.67
N LYS A 435 -11.16 9.43 14.58
CA LYS A 435 -10.88 9.55 16.00
C LYS A 435 -9.41 9.39 16.35
N LEU A 436 -8.60 8.71 15.53
CA LEU A 436 -7.16 8.62 15.76
C LEU A 436 -6.44 9.96 15.59
N ARG A 437 -7.00 10.88 14.77
CA ARG A 437 -6.41 12.19 14.45
C ARG A 437 -4.98 12.06 13.91
N LEU A 438 -4.82 11.19 12.92
CA LEU A 438 -3.53 10.87 12.32
C LEU A 438 -3.02 12.03 11.45
N GLU A 439 -1.72 12.24 11.49
CA GLU A 439 -1.01 13.14 10.58
C GLU A 439 -0.23 12.33 9.53
N PRO A 440 0.08 12.90 8.36
CA PRO A 440 0.97 12.26 7.39
C PRO A 440 2.32 11.86 8.01
N GLY A 441 2.84 10.68 7.64
CA GLY A 441 4.07 10.11 8.20
C GLY A 441 3.89 9.33 9.50
N ALA A 442 2.67 9.25 10.05
CA ALA A 442 2.40 8.56 11.31
C ALA A 442 2.66 7.04 11.24
N ALA A 443 3.22 6.51 12.33
CA ALA A 443 3.34 5.07 12.56
C ALA A 443 2.18 4.58 13.43
N VAL A 444 1.38 3.63 12.94
CA VAL A 444 0.14 3.21 13.61
C VAL A 444 0.17 1.72 13.98
N LEU A 445 -0.30 1.40 15.18
CA LEU A 445 -0.58 0.03 15.59
C LEU A 445 -2.06 -0.30 15.39
N GLU A 446 -2.35 -1.36 14.65
CA GLU A 446 -3.65 -2.01 14.64
C GLU A 446 -3.59 -3.35 15.39
N VAL A 447 -4.63 -3.67 16.16
CA VAL A 447 -4.81 -4.98 16.78
C VAL A 447 -6.14 -5.61 16.33
N GLY A 448 -6.02 -6.64 15.49
CA GLY A 448 -7.09 -7.30 14.73
C GLY A 448 -6.91 -7.04 13.23
N ALA A 449 -6.20 -7.96 12.56
CA ALA A 449 -5.66 -7.75 11.22
C ALA A 449 -6.69 -8.10 10.13
N GLY A 450 -7.75 -7.30 9.98
CA GLY A 450 -8.74 -7.49 8.91
C GLY A 450 -8.26 -7.05 7.51
N GLY A 451 -7.09 -6.40 7.43
CA GLY A 451 -6.43 -5.95 6.20
C GLY A 451 -7.00 -4.66 5.63
N TYR A 452 -8.32 -4.58 5.40
CA TYR A 452 -8.93 -3.38 4.79
C TYR A 452 -8.73 -2.14 5.66
N ASN A 453 -8.90 -2.27 6.99
CA ASN A 453 -8.75 -1.15 7.91
C ASN A 453 -7.30 -0.65 7.99
N ALA A 454 -6.34 -1.57 8.10
CA ALA A 454 -4.92 -1.24 8.02
C ALA A 454 -4.57 -0.52 6.72
N GLU A 455 -5.16 -0.92 5.59
CA GLU A 455 -4.90 -0.28 4.30
C GLU A 455 -5.52 1.13 4.21
N LEU A 456 -6.73 1.33 4.75
CA LEU A 456 -7.31 2.67 4.89
C LEU A 456 -6.41 3.59 5.73
N ILE A 457 -5.89 3.09 6.85
CA ILE A 457 -4.95 3.83 7.70
C ILE A 457 -3.67 4.13 6.93
N ALA A 458 -3.10 3.14 6.24
CA ALA A 458 -1.89 3.29 5.43
C ALA A 458 -2.04 4.30 4.28
N HIS A 459 -3.25 4.48 3.77
CA HIS A 459 -3.58 5.55 2.82
C HIS A 459 -3.62 6.92 3.50
N VAL A 460 -4.30 7.03 4.65
CA VAL A 460 -4.44 8.29 5.40
C VAL A 460 -3.09 8.84 5.88
N VAL A 461 -2.17 7.98 6.33
CA VAL A 461 -0.84 8.42 6.79
C VAL A 461 0.14 8.72 5.66
N GLY A 462 -0.21 8.43 4.40
CA GLY A 462 0.62 8.74 3.23
C GLY A 462 1.91 7.92 3.11
N GLU A 463 2.78 8.32 2.19
CA GLU A 463 3.94 7.53 1.73
C GLU A 463 5.01 7.29 2.81
N GLU A 464 5.19 8.22 3.74
CA GLU A 464 6.18 8.11 4.83
C GLU A 464 5.64 7.37 6.07
N GLY A 465 4.31 7.15 6.13
CA GLY A 465 3.67 6.46 7.23
C GLY A 465 3.67 4.94 7.06
N HIS A 466 3.38 4.22 8.14
CA HIS A 466 3.25 2.77 8.08
C HIS A 466 2.33 2.22 9.16
N VAL A 467 1.79 1.03 8.93
CA VAL A 467 0.87 0.35 9.84
C VAL A 467 1.44 -0.99 10.25
N VAL A 468 1.57 -1.23 11.54
CA VAL A 468 1.85 -2.55 12.11
C VAL A 468 0.52 -3.12 12.58
N THR A 469 0.07 -4.22 11.99
CA THR A 469 -1.17 -4.90 12.40
C THR A 469 -0.86 -6.27 13.01
N VAL A 470 -1.49 -6.59 14.14
CA VAL A 470 -1.26 -7.84 14.89
C VAL A 470 -2.57 -8.61 15.02
N ASP A 471 -2.53 -9.90 14.73
CA ASP A 471 -3.68 -10.80 14.96
C ASP A 471 -3.22 -12.15 15.52
N ILE A 472 -4.04 -12.74 16.38
CA ILE A 472 -3.75 -14.04 17.01
C ILE A 472 -3.98 -15.20 16.05
N ASP A 473 -4.92 -15.02 15.12
CA ASP A 473 -5.36 -16.06 14.22
C ASP A 473 -4.46 -16.12 12.98
N PRO A 474 -3.68 -17.20 12.79
CA PRO A 474 -2.79 -17.32 11.63
C PRO A 474 -3.55 -17.19 10.30
N TYR A 475 -4.80 -17.66 10.21
CA TYR A 475 -5.59 -17.52 8.97
C TYR A 475 -5.84 -16.05 8.62
N VAL A 476 -6.20 -15.24 9.62
CA VAL A 476 -6.48 -13.81 9.44
C VAL A 476 -5.19 -13.08 9.05
N VAL A 477 -4.08 -13.39 9.71
CA VAL A 477 -2.75 -12.84 9.36
C VAL A 477 -2.35 -13.21 7.93
N HIS A 478 -2.51 -14.48 7.55
CA HIS A 478 -2.18 -14.99 6.22
C HIS A 478 -3.01 -14.31 5.12
N ARG A 479 -4.32 -14.22 5.33
CA ARG A 479 -5.24 -13.51 4.46
C ARG A 479 -4.87 -12.04 4.32
N THR A 480 -4.57 -11.38 5.42
CA THR A 480 -4.19 -9.96 5.40
C THR A 480 -2.89 -9.74 4.66
N ARG A 481 -1.85 -10.56 4.91
CA ARG A 481 -0.61 -10.53 4.13
C ARG A 481 -0.89 -10.72 2.64
N ARG A 482 -1.73 -11.68 2.28
CA ARG A 482 -2.11 -11.93 0.89
C ARG A 482 -2.79 -10.73 0.25
N PHE A 483 -3.76 -10.12 0.92
CA PHE A 483 -4.54 -9.03 0.33
C PHE A 483 -3.86 -7.68 0.34
N THR A 484 -3.12 -7.35 1.40
CA THR A 484 -2.29 -6.13 1.39
C THR A 484 -1.16 -6.26 0.37
N ALA A 485 -0.75 -7.50 0.04
CA ALA A 485 0.16 -7.76 -1.05
C ALA A 485 -0.46 -7.67 -2.45
N GLU A 486 -1.68 -8.17 -2.61
CA GLU A 486 -2.38 -8.19 -3.90
C GLU A 486 -2.98 -6.83 -4.27
N ALA A 487 -3.45 -6.08 -3.27
CA ALA A 487 -4.32 -4.92 -3.44
C ALA A 487 -3.98 -3.73 -2.51
N GLY A 488 -2.94 -3.86 -1.69
CA GLY A 488 -2.53 -2.83 -0.73
C GLY A 488 -1.29 -2.03 -1.18
N SER A 489 -0.92 -1.06 -0.36
CA SER A 489 0.13 -0.08 -0.62
C SER A 489 1.54 -0.55 -0.26
N GLY A 490 1.68 -1.75 0.29
CA GLY A 490 2.94 -2.26 0.82
C GLY A 490 3.37 -1.65 2.16
N ARG A 491 2.61 -0.71 2.74
CA ARG A 491 2.92 -0.04 4.01
C ARG A 491 2.33 -0.72 5.25
N VAL A 492 1.68 -1.88 5.06
CA VAL A 492 1.07 -2.67 6.13
C VAL A 492 1.93 -3.88 6.46
N LEU A 493 2.45 -3.94 7.69
CA LEU A 493 3.14 -5.08 8.25
C LEU A 493 2.20 -5.91 9.13
N ALA A 494 1.75 -7.05 8.62
CA ALA A 494 0.89 -7.98 9.36
C ALA A 494 1.71 -9.04 10.13
N LEU A 495 1.50 -9.13 11.44
CA LEU A 495 2.20 -9.99 12.37
C LEU A 495 1.24 -10.93 13.08
N GLN A 496 1.67 -12.17 13.27
CA GLN A 496 0.96 -13.10 14.13
C GLN A 496 1.41 -12.91 15.58
N GLY A 497 0.46 -12.74 16.49
CA GLY A 497 0.73 -12.59 17.91
C GLY A 497 -0.54 -12.29 18.70
N ASP A 498 -0.47 -12.47 20.01
CA ASP A 498 -1.54 -12.02 20.89
C ASP A 498 -1.55 -10.48 20.92
N GLY A 499 -2.66 -9.91 20.47
CA GLY A 499 -2.87 -8.47 20.42
C GLY A 499 -2.67 -7.75 21.74
N ALA A 500 -2.93 -8.41 22.89
CA ALA A 500 -2.71 -7.84 24.22
C ALA A 500 -1.22 -7.54 24.52
N LEU A 501 -0.30 -8.18 23.80
CA LEU A 501 1.13 -7.96 23.89
C LEU A 501 1.63 -6.83 22.96
N GLY A 502 0.72 -6.20 22.20
CA GLY A 502 1.04 -5.16 21.23
C GLY A 502 1.96 -5.67 20.10
N ALA A 503 2.66 -4.74 19.46
CA ALA A 503 3.67 -5.09 18.47
C ALA A 503 4.96 -5.61 19.15
N PRO A 504 5.68 -6.56 18.51
CA PRO A 504 7.02 -6.93 18.96
C PRO A 504 7.96 -5.72 19.02
N ALA A 505 8.79 -5.63 20.07
CA ALA A 505 9.60 -4.45 20.38
C ALA A 505 10.44 -3.90 19.20
N ARG A 506 10.94 -4.76 18.30
CA ARG A 506 11.71 -4.35 17.12
C ARG A 506 10.91 -3.52 16.10
N HIS A 507 9.58 -3.60 16.15
CA HIS A 507 8.65 -2.92 15.26
C HIS A 507 7.96 -1.72 15.92
N VAL A 508 8.32 -1.43 17.17
CA VAL A 508 7.79 -0.26 17.89
C VAL A 508 8.69 0.93 17.58
N PRO A 509 8.16 2.03 17.01
CA PRO A 509 8.94 3.23 16.76
C PRO A 509 9.55 3.80 18.03
N ARG A 510 10.65 4.53 17.89
CA ARG A 510 11.27 5.23 19.02
C ARG A 510 10.26 6.24 19.60
N GLY A 511 9.90 6.06 20.87
CA GLY A 511 8.92 6.90 21.55
C GLY A 511 7.46 6.43 21.40
N GLY A 512 7.21 5.33 20.68
CA GLY A 512 5.89 4.75 20.50
C GLY A 512 5.19 5.17 19.20
N PHE A 513 4.08 4.48 18.92
CA PHE A 513 3.18 4.71 17.80
C PHE A 513 2.41 6.03 17.94
N ASP A 514 2.19 6.69 16.82
CA ASP A 514 1.43 7.95 16.70
C ASP A 514 -0.10 7.72 16.80
N GLY A 515 -0.54 6.48 16.68
CA GLY A 515 -1.91 6.06 16.97
C GLY A 515 -1.99 4.56 17.23
N CYS A 516 -2.98 4.14 18.01
CA CYS A 516 -3.29 2.73 18.23
C CYS A 516 -4.78 2.49 18.03
N VAL A 517 -5.15 1.46 17.26
CA VAL A 517 -6.55 1.07 17.05
C VAL A 517 -6.75 -0.40 17.31
N ILE A 518 -7.77 -0.75 18.08
CA ILE A 518 -8.15 -2.12 18.37
C ILE A 518 -9.44 -2.40 17.61
N THR A 519 -9.52 -3.50 16.87
CA THR A 519 -10.65 -3.80 15.97
C THR A 519 -11.42 -5.06 16.40
N HIS A 520 -11.38 -5.36 17.70
CA HIS A 520 -12.18 -6.39 18.35
C HIS A 520 -12.64 -5.90 19.74
N ASN A 521 -13.68 -6.53 20.28
CA ASN A 521 -14.23 -6.18 21.59
C ASN A 521 -13.31 -6.67 22.71
N VAL A 522 -12.87 -5.75 23.57
CA VAL A 522 -11.97 -6.06 24.70
C VAL A 522 -12.63 -5.77 26.04
N TRP A 523 -12.37 -6.64 27.01
CA TRP A 523 -12.86 -6.43 28.37
C TRP A 523 -12.01 -5.43 29.14
N ASP A 524 -10.71 -5.29 28.87
CA ASP A 524 -9.81 -4.38 29.59
C ASP A 524 -8.78 -3.76 28.64
N ILE A 525 -8.14 -2.67 29.05
CA ILE A 525 -7.07 -2.02 28.30
C ILE A 525 -5.74 -2.67 28.67
N ALA A 526 -5.10 -3.34 27.72
CA ALA A 526 -3.81 -3.97 27.96
C ALA A 526 -2.74 -2.91 28.31
N PRO A 527 -1.88 -3.14 29.32
CA PRO A 527 -0.81 -2.21 29.69
C PRO A 527 0.11 -1.87 28.51
N THR A 528 0.34 -2.85 27.63
CA THR A 528 1.25 -2.73 26.50
C THR A 528 0.79 -1.71 25.47
N TRP A 529 -0.51 -1.59 25.20
CA TRP A 529 -1.03 -0.58 24.27
C TRP A 529 -0.73 0.84 24.76
N ARG A 530 -0.89 1.07 26.07
CA ARG A 530 -0.55 2.35 26.70
C ARG A 530 0.95 2.64 26.65
N GLN A 531 1.78 1.61 26.86
CA GLN A 531 3.24 1.74 26.83
C GLN A 531 3.79 1.98 25.43
N GLN A 532 3.17 1.38 24.40
CA GLN A 532 3.58 1.49 23.00
C GLN A 532 2.97 2.70 22.29
N LEU A 533 1.94 3.34 22.85
CA LEU A 533 1.36 4.58 22.34
C LEU A 533 2.22 5.79 22.74
N ARG A 534 2.50 6.70 21.80
CA ARG A 534 3.23 7.94 22.07
C ARG A 534 2.46 8.87 23.02
N GLU A 535 3.17 9.74 23.73
CA GLU A 535 2.52 10.79 24.52
C GLU A 535 1.64 11.68 23.63
N SER A 536 0.46 12.09 24.12
CA SER A 536 -0.56 12.87 23.38
C SER A 536 -1.16 12.19 22.15
N ALA A 537 -0.75 10.96 21.80
CA ALA A 537 -1.35 10.17 20.75
C ALA A 537 -2.66 9.50 21.20
N THR A 538 -3.44 9.01 20.24
CA THR A 538 -4.78 8.46 20.48
C THR A 538 -4.81 6.93 20.42
N LEU A 539 -5.44 6.31 21.41
CA LEU A 539 -5.92 4.92 21.38
C LEU A 539 -7.41 4.90 21.07
N VAL A 540 -7.84 4.19 20.03
CA VAL A 540 -9.26 3.91 19.77
C VAL A 540 -9.53 2.43 20.02
N VAL A 541 -10.44 2.13 20.95
CA VAL A 541 -10.66 0.75 21.41
C VAL A 541 -12.14 0.46 21.66
N PRO A 542 -12.69 -0.63 21.09
CA PRO A 542 -13.99 -1.19 21.46
C PRO A 542 -13.92 -1.80 22.86
N LEU A 543 -14.26 -1.00 23.86
CA LEU A 543 -14.17 -1.37 25.27
C LEU A 543 -15.54 -1.80 25.78
N GLU A 544 -15.58 -2.98 26.39
CA GLU A 544 -16.75 -3.49 27.08
C GLU A 544 -16.86 -2.92 28.49
N VAL A 545 -18.00 -2.31 28.82
CA VAL A 545 -18.32 -1.82 30.17
C VAL A 545 -19.61 -2.51 30.59
N HIS A 546 -19.54 -3.41 31.57
CA HIS A 546 -20.69 -4.21 32.02
C HIS A 546 -21.43 -4.91 30.86
N GLY A 547 -20.68 -5.42 29.88
CA GLY A 547 -21.21 -6.12 28.72
C GLY A 547 -21.71 -5.21 27.58
N TYR A 548 -21.67 -3.89 27.74
CA TYR A 548 -21.98 -2.93 26.68
C TYR A 548 -20.69 -2.46 26.01
N THR A 549 -20.58 -2.65 24.71
CA THR A 549 -19.39 -2.24 23.94
C THR A 549 -19.56 -0.83 23.39
N ARG A 550 -18.53 0.00 23.52
CA ARG A 550 -18.37 1.28 22.82
C ARG A 550 -16.98 1.36 22.23
N ALA A 551 -16.82 1.88 21.03
CA ALA A 551 -15.52 2.33 20.54
C ALA A 551 -15.23 3.67 21.22
N ILE A 552 -14.20 3.70 22.05
CA ILE A 552 -13.81 4.87 22.84
C ILE A 552 -12.44 5.31 22.37
N ALA A 553 -12.32 6.60 22.03
CA ALA A 553 -11.05 7.24 21.75
C ALA A 553 -10.45 7.80 23.04
N PHE A 554 -9.16 7.58 23.26
CA PHE A 554 -8.42 8.03 24.42
C PHE A 554 -7.14 8.74 24.03
N GLU A 555 -6.93 9.95 24.54
CA GLU A 555 -5.63 10.63 24.47
C GLU A 555 -4.74 10.20 25.63
N ARG A 556 -3.47 9.88 25.35
CA ARG A 556 -2.48 9.56 26.39
C ARG A 556 -1.91 10.82 27.04
N ARG A 557 -2.01 10.89 28.37
CA ARG A 557 -1.37 11.91 29.21
C ARG A 557 -0.60 11.24 30.35
N GLY A 558 0.71 11.04 30.14
CA GLY A 558 1.55 10.22 31.01
C GLY A 558 1.05 8.78 31.08
N ASP A 559 0.68 8.32 32.28
CA ASP A 559 0.15 6.98 32.51
C ASP A 559 -1.38 6.92 32.50
N VAL A 560 -2.07 8.05 32.27
CA VAL A 560 -3.53 8.13 32.26
C VAL A 560 -4.04 8.29 30.83
N LEU A 561 -5.11 7.56 30.51
CA LEU A 561 -5.83 7.69 29.24
C LEU A 561 -7.11 8.49 29.49
N HIS A 562 -7.34 9.53 28.69
CA HIS A 562 -8.49 10.43 28.82
C HIS A 562 -9.42 10.29 27.62
N SER A 563 -10.70 9.99 27.84
CA SER A 563 -11.65 9.82 26.75
C SER A 563 -11.85 11.11 25.96
N THR A 564 -11.81 11.04 24.64
CA THR A 564 -12.03 12.16 23.72
C THR A 564 -13.20 11.94 22.76
N GLY A 565 -13.73 10.72 22.66
CA GLY A 565 -14.85 10.39 21.79
C GLY A 565 -15.44 9.01 22.07
N TRP A 566 -16.70 8.84 21.72
CA TRP A 566 -17.49 7.62 21.95
C TRP A 566 -18.32 7.29 20.72
N THR A 567 -18.40 6.01 20.39
CA THR A 567 -19.24 5.49 19.31
C THR A 567 -19.92 4.20 19.76
N TYR A 568 -21.24 4.12 19.56
CA TYR A 568 -21.99 2.89 19.77
C TYR A 568 -21.64 1.87 18.68
N CYS A 569 -21.21 0.67 19.07
CA CYS A 569 -20.78 -0.35 18.11
C CYS A 569 -20.86 -1.76 18.71
N GLY A 570 -20.67 -2.77 17.84
CA GLY A 570 -20.42 -4.15 18.22
C GLY A 570 -19.22 -4.71 17.45
N PHE A 571 -18.48 -5.62 18.08
CA PHE A 571 -17.30 -6.25 17.49
C PHE A 571 -17.25 -7.74 17.86
N VAL A 572 -16.47 -8.51 17.09
CA VAL A 572 -16.09 -9.89 17.46
C VAL A 572 -15.32 -9.89 18.78
N ARG A 573 -15.38 -10.99 19.54
CA ARG A 573 -14.77 -11.08 20.88
C ARG A 573 -13.27 -11.32 20.82
N ASP A 574 -12.55 -10.84 21.82
CA ASP A 574 -11.16 -11.21 22.08
C ASP A 574 -10.99 -12.73 22.25
N LEU A 575 -10.05 -13.30 21.51
CA LEU A 575 -9.67 -14.72 21.51
C LEU A 575 -8.31 -14.97 22.19
N GLY A 576 -7.60 -13.91 22.58
CA GLY A 576 -6.29 -13.96 23.20
C GLY A 576 -6.33 -14.32 24.69
N GLN A 577 -5.18 -14.19 25.35
CA GLN A 577 -5.03 -14.53 26.77
C GLN A 577 -5.91 -13.69 27.71
N ASN A 578 -6.36 -12.53 27.22
CA ASN A 578 -7.26 -11.63 27.92
C ASN A 578 -8.74 -11.87 27.56
N GLY A 579 -9.02 -12.79 26.65
CA GLY A 579 -10.37 -13.25 26.34
C GLY A 579 -11.02 -13.91 27.56
N ARG A 580 -12.28 -13.55 27.85
CA ARG A 580 -13.01 -14.05 29.02
C ARG A 580 -14.35 -14.66 28.64
N THR A 581 -14.72 -15.71 29.37
CA THR A 581 -16.09 -16.22 29.39
C THR A 581 -16.86 -15.45 30.45
N THR A 582 -17.95 -14.78 30.05
CA THR A 582 -18.89 -14.17 30.99
C THR A 582 -19.43 -15.23 31.95
N LEU A 583 -19.39 -14.95 33.25
CA LEU A 583 -20.07 -15.80 34.23
C LEU A 583 -21.58 -15.60 34.14
N PHE A 584 -22.30 -16.71 34.16
CA PHE A 584 -23.75 -16.66 34.18
C PHE A 584 -24.35 -17.67 35.15
N VAL A 585 -25.54 -17.34 35.66
CA VAL A 585 -26.37 -18.20 36.48
C VAL A 585 -27.69 -18.39 35.76
N ASP A 586 -28.02 -19.64 35.47
CA ASP A 586 -29.32 -20.01 34.93
C ASP A 586 -30.35 -20.05 36.07
N LEU A 587 -31.52 -19.48 35.81
CA LEU A 587 -32.68 -19.44 36.70
C LEU A 587 -33.90 -20.01 35.95
N ALA A 588 -34.91 -20.43 36.72
CA ALA A 588 -36.17 -20.95 36.20
C ALA A 588 -35.95 -22.09 35.18
N GLY A 589 -35.07 -23.05 35.49
CA GLY A 589 -34.78 -24.18 34.61
C GLY A 589 -34.09 -23.80 33.28
N GLY A 590 -33.34 -22.70 33.28
CA GLY A 590 -32.61 -22.20 32.11
C GLY A 590 -33.44 -21.32 31.18
N GLU A 591 -34.59 -20.82 31.65
CA GLU A 591 -35.40 -19.82 30.94
C GLU A 591 -34.84 -18.41 31.08
N LEU A 592 -34.18 -18.14 32.21
CA LEU A 592 -33.54 -16.87 32.49
C LEU A 592 -32.07 -17.09 32.77
N ARG A 593 -31.24 -16.15 32.34
CA ARG A 593 -29.81 -16.16 32.55
C ARG A 593 -29.35 -14.81 33.09
N LEU A 594 -28.89 -14.79 34.33
CA LEU A 594 -28.19 -13.65 34.90
C LEU A 594 -26.73 -13.69 34.48
N ARG A 595 -26.21 -12.57 33.98
CA ARG A 595 -24.83 -12.41 33.54
C ARG A 595 -24.13 -11.38 34.40
N PHE A 596 -22.95 -11.77 34.88
CA PHE A 596 -22.05 -10.93 35.69
C PHE A 596 -20.80 -10.68 34.86
N GLU A 597 -20.73 -9.49 34.26
CA GLU A 597 -19.69 -9.15 33.28
C GLU A 597 -18.38 -8.73 33.97
N ASP A 598 -18.47 -8.15 35.17
CA ASP A 598 -17.33 -7.66 35.94
C ASP A 598 -17.33 -8.29 37.33
N GLY A 599 -16.45 -9.25 37.57
CA GLY A 599 -16.25 -9.88 38.88
C GLY A 599 -16.96 -11.21 39.10
N PRO A 600 -17.05 -11.70 40.35
CA PRO A 600 -17.67 -12.98 40.67
C PRO A 600 -19.19 -12.93 40.50
N ALA A 601 -19.82 -14.10 40.36
CA ALA A 601 -21.27 -14.21 40.35
C ALA A 601 -21.86 -13.65 41.67
N GLY A 602 -22.93 -12.86 41.55
CA GLY A 602 -23.65 -12.36 42.72
C GLY A 602 -24.42 -13.48 43.44
N ASP A 603 -24.83 -13.21 44.69
CA ASP A 603 -25.62 -14.16 45.47
C ASP A 603 -27.03 -14.31 44.88
N THR A 604 -27.31 -15.49 44.33
CA THR A 604 -28.61 -15.85 43.73
C THR A 604 -29.50 -16.66 44.66
N ALA A 605 -29.13 -16.82 45.93
CA ALA A 605 -29.94 -17.55 46.90
C ALA A 605 -31.35 -16.95 47.01
N GLY A 606 -32.38 -17.80 46.97
CA GLY A 606 -33.78 -17.39 47.08
C GLY A 606 -34.42 -16.85 45.79
N LEU A 607 -33.67 -16.60 44.71
CA LEU A 607 -34.24 -16.06 43.47
C LEU A 607 -35.25 -17.00 42.80
N GLU A 608 -35.00 -18.31 42.84
CA GLU A 608 -35.92 -19.32 42.32
C GLU A 608 -37.29 -19.24 42.99
N GLU A 609 -37.34 -18.98 44.29
CA GLU A 609 -38.58 -18.80 45.04
C GLU A 609 -39.20 -17.44 44.73
N ALA A 610 -38.38 -16.38 44.69
CA ALA A 610 -38.80 -15.03 44.36
C ALA A 610 -39.49 -14.94 42.99
N LEU A 611 -38.95 -15.62 41.97
CA LEU A 611 -39.50 -15.66 40.62
C LEU A 611 -40.86 -16.38 40.53
N ARG A 612 -41.17 -17.28 41.48
CA ARG A 612 -42.50 -17.92 41.59
C ARG A 612 -43.51 -17.03 42.32
N GLY A 613 -43.04 -16.00 43.00
CA GLY A 613 -43.85 -15.02 43.71
C GLY A 613 -44.52 -13.99 42.79
N PRO A 614 -45.25 -13.02 43.38
CA PRO A 614 -45.90 -11.96 42.60
C PRO A 614 -44.87 -11.04 41.93
N ARG A 615 -45.15 -10.66 40.69
CA ARG A 615 -44.39 -9.62 39.97
C ARG A 615 -44.82 -8.24 40.42
N HIS A 616 -43.86 -7.39 40.78
CA HIS A 616 -44.06 -5.98 41.03
C HIS A 616 -43.68 -5.16 39.79
N GLU A 617 -44.45 -4.12 39.48
CA GLU A 617 -44.20 -3.21 38.36
C GLU A 617 -44.05 -1.77 38.88
N ALA A 618 -43.00 -1.08 38.43
CA ALA A 618 -42.77 0.34 38.70
C ALA A 618 -42.63 1.12 37.39
N ARG A 619 -43.50 2.11 37.19
CA ARG A 619 -43.50 3.02 36.04
C ARG A 619 -42.47 4.12 36.23
N THR A 620 -41.60 4.33 35.24
CA THR A 620 -40.58 5.39 35.34
C THR A 620 -41.14 6.76 34.97
N GLY A 621 -42.20 6.83 34.15
CA GLY A 621 -42.68 8.06 33.52
C GLY A 621 -41.78 8.60 32.41
N VAL A 622 -40.66 7.93 32.12
CA VAL A 622 -39.69 8.33 31.09
C VAL A 622 -40.02 7.60 29.79
N ALA A 623 -40.26 8.37 28.74
CA ALA A 623 -40.56 7.83 27.41
C ALA A 623 -39.55 8.26 26.35
N ILE A 624 -39.29 7.35 25.41
CA ILE A 624 -38.43 7.56 24.24
C ILE A 624 -39.23 7.43 22.94
N ALA A 625 -38.84 8.16 21.91
CA ALA A 625 -39.41 8.02 20.58
C ALA A 625 -38.88 6.77 19.87
N GLY A 626 -39.64 6.22 18.92
CA GLY A 626 -39.16 5.12 18.09
C GLY A 626 -37.95 5.56 17.26
N GLY A 627 -36.84 4.84 17.42
CA GLY A 627 -35.55 5.15 16.76
C GLY A 627 -34.65 6.11 17.53
N GLU A 628 -35.09 6.64 18.68
CA GLU A 628 -34.23 7.42 19.57
C GLU A 628 -33.25 6.49 20.31
N SER A 629 -31.95 6.82 20.28
CA SER A 629 -30.95 6.07 21.03
C SER A 629 -31.06 6.34 22.53
N PHE A 630 -30.97 5.27 23.32
CA PHE A 630 -30.90 5.29 24.79
C PHE A 630 -29.62 4.61 25.28
N GLU A 631 -28.59 4.57 24.44
CA GLU A 631 -27.32 3.91 24.71
C GLU A 631 -26.58 4.43 25.95
N THR A 632 -26.76 5.70 26.31
CA THR A 632 -26.17 6.28 27.52
C THR A 632 -26.88 5.83 28.79
N LEU A 633 -28.18 5.47 28.73
CA LEU A 633 -28.91 4.90 29.86
C LEU A 633 -28.29 3.56 30.28
N GLN A 634 -27.90 2.74 29.30
CA GLN A 634 -27.27 1.43 29.54
C GLN A 634 -26.01 1.58 30.40
N LEU A 635 -25.09 2.47 29.98
CA LEU A 635 -23.85 2.72 30.72
C LEU A 635 -24.08 3.43 32.04
N TYR A 636 -25.03 4.37 32.09
CA TYR A 636 -25.36 5.08 33.32
C TYR A 636 -25.84 4.11 34.38
N LEU A 637 -26.81 3.25 34.06
CA LEU A 637 -27.31 2.24 35.00
C LEU A 637 -26.21 1.28 35.43
N ALA A 638 -25.38 0.86 34.48
CA ALA A 638 -24.32 -0.10 34.74
C ALA A 638 -23.25 0.44 35.70
N THR A 639 -22.90 1.72 35.58
CA THR A 639 -21.80 2.34 36.36
C THR A 639 -22.26 3.00 37.65
N THR A 640 -23.54 3.39 37.76
CA THR A 640 -24.04 4.16 38.90
C THR A 640 -24.91 3.38 39.88
N VAL A 641 -25.37 2.18 39.51
CA VAL A 641 -26.30 1.41 40.36
C VAL A 641 -25.64 0.17 40.94
N PRO A 642 -25.56 0.04 42.29
CA PRO A 642 -25.02 -1.15 42.94
C PRO A 642 -25.84 -2.40 42.64
N GLY A 643 -25.17 -3.56 42.52
CA GLY A 643 -25.81 -4.83 42.25
C GLY A 643 -26.23 -5.00 40.78
N PHE A 644 -25.70 -4.18 39.87
CA PHE A 644 -25.97 -4.29 38.44
C PHE A 644 -25.56 -5.65 37.87
N CYS A 645 -26.45 -6.23 37.06
CA CYS A 645 -26.20 -7.41 36.25
C CYS A 645 -27.02 -7.32 34.95
N ARG A 646 -26.81 -8.27 34.04
CA ARG A 646 -27.65 -8.36 32.82
C ARG A 646 -28.55 -9.58 32.88
N LEU A 647 -29.80 -9.41 32.46
CA LEU A 647 -30.77 -10.49 32.35
C LEU A 647 -31.00 -10.84 30.89
N ALA A 648 -30.75 -12.08 30.51
CA ALA A 648 -31.13 -12.63 29.21
C ALA A 648 -32.23 -13.68 29.40
N GLY A 649 -33.20 -13.73 28.48
CA GLY A 649 -34.22 -14.76 28.42
C GLY A 649 -33.94 -15.76 27.30
N ASP A 650 -34.36 -17.01 27.48
CA ASP A 650 -34.39 -18.03 26.43
C ASP A 650 -35.53 -17.71 25.44
N ARG A 651 -35.18 -17.47 24.18
CA ARG A 651 -36.14 -17.08 23.13
C ARG A 651 -37.14 -18.19 22.79
N ASP A 652 -36.79 -19.44 23.07
CA ASP A 652 -37.59 -20.62 22.74
C ASP A 652 -38.54 -21.04 23.87
N LYS A 653 -38.48 -20.37 25.03
CA LYS A 653 -39.31 -20.66 26.21
C LYS A 653 -40.11 -19.42 26.64
N ASP A 654 -41.37 -19.34 26.21
CA ASP A 654 -42.28 -18.25 26.58
C ASP A 654 -43.10 -18.60 27.84
N THR A 655 -42.62 -18.16 29.01
CA THR A 655 -43.26 -18.43 30.31
C THR A 655 -43.94 -17.22 30.95
N GLY A 656 -44.00 -16.08 30.25
CA GLY A 656 -44.66 -14.86 30.75
C GLY A 656 -43.90 -14.12 31.88
N ILE A 657 -42.77 -14.65 32.35
CA ILE A 657 -41.88 -14.00 33.35
C ILE A 657 -41.13 -12.80 32.71
N THR A 658 -40.83 -12.90 31.41
CA THR A 658 -40.27 -11.84 30.55
C THR A 658 -41.24 -11.53 29.42
N ALA A 659 -42.33 -10.82 29.70
CA ALA A 659 -43.16 -10.27 28.65
C ALA A 659 -42.32 -9.26 27.82
N PHE A 660 -41.85 -9.70 26.66
CA PHE A 660 -41.13 -8.95 25.62
C PHE A 660 -39.78 -8.32 26.02
N ALA A 661 -38.80 -9.14 26.37
CA ALA A 661 -37.40 -8.77 26.17
C ALA A 661 -36.99 -9.08 24.72
N ARG A 662 -37.33 -8.22 23.76
CA ARG A 662 -36.75 -8.32 22.40
C ARG A 662 -35.24 -8.02 22.38
N SER A 663 -34.72 -7.42 23.44
CA SER A 663 -33.29 -7.25 23.66
C SER A 663 -32.76 -8.43 24.47
N ASP A 664 -32.01 -9.31 23.81
CA ASP A 664 -31.13 -10.22 24.55
C ASP A 664 -30.22 -9.33 25.42
N ASN A 665 -30.29 -9.46 26.76
CA ASN A 665 -29.53 -8.70 27.78
C ASN A 665 -30.16 -7.36 28.28
N ALA A 666 -31.27 -7.44 29.03
CA ALA A 666 -31.86 -6.31 29.74
C ALA A 666 -31.01 -5.86 30.96
N PRO A 667 -30.92 -4.54 31.25
CA PRO A 667 -30.36 -4.03 32.51
C PRO A 667 -31.12 -4.58 33.72
N ALA A 668 -30.42 -5.15 34.69
CA ALA A 668 -31.02 -5.72 35.89
C ALA A 668 -30.23 -5.36 37.15
N LEU A 669 -30.92 -5.44 38.30
CA LEU A 669 -30.35 -5.30 39.63
C LEU A 669 -30.62 -6.57 40.42
N LEU A 670 -29.57 -7.07 41.06
CA LEU A 670 -29.62 -8.17 42.00
C LEU A 670 -29.52 -7.65 43.43
N GLY A 671 -30.49 -8.04 44.25
CA GLY A 671 -30.45 -7.87 45.70
C GLY A 671 -30.61 -9.22 46.42
N PRO A 672 -30.42 -9.28 47.75
CA PRO A 672 -30.61 -10.52 48.51
C PRO A 672 -32.01 -11.11 48.31
N GLY A 673 -32.10 -12.26 47.62
CA GLY A 673 -33.37 -12.92 47.29
C GLY A 673 -34.32 -12.10 46.40
N CYS A 674 -33.85 -11.04 45.73
CA CYS A 674 -34.68 -10.15 44.93
C CYS A 674 -34.02 -9.83 43.58
N LEU A 675 -34.83 -9.67 42.54
CA LEU A 675 -34.37 -9.32 41.20
C LEU A 675 -35.26 -8.23 40.62
N ALA A 676 -34.68 -7.19 40.04
CA ALA A 676 -35.39 -6.18 39.26
C ALA A 676 -34.76 -6.03 37.88
N TYR A 677 -35.54 -5.81 36.83
CA TYR A 677 -35.02 -5.56 35.48
C TYR A 677 -35.81 -4.48 34.74
N LEU A 678 -35.12 -3.77 33.86
CA LEU A 678 -35.69 -2.73 33.02
C LEU A 678 -36.28 -3.34 31.75
N THR A 679 -37.49 -2.92 31.40
CA THR A 679 -38.17 -3.20 30.14
C THR A 679 -38.86 -1.94 29.65
N TYR A 680 -39.63 -2.03 28.57
CA TYR A 680 -40.44 -0.93 28.07
C TYR A 680 -41.82 -1.40 27.62
N VAL A 681 -42.79 -0.48 27.67
CA VAL A 681 -44.15 -0.69 27.16
C VAL A 681 -44.50 0.40 26.16
N TRP A 682 -45.15 0.03 25.06
CA TRP A 682 -45.64 1.02 24.10
C TRP A 682 -46.79 1.81 24.72
N VAL A 683 -46.58 3.11 24.92
CA VAL A 683 -47.61 4.05 25.40
C VAL A 683 -48.30 4.79 24.26
N ARG A 684 -47.67 4.79 23.08
CA ARG A 684 -48.28 5.24 21.83
C ARG A 684 -47.75 4.39 20.67
N ASP A 685 -48.65 3.74 19.96
CA ASP A 685 -48.33 3.07 18.69
C ASP A 685 -48.71 4.00 17.54
N GLY A 686 -47.74 4.30 16.68
CA GLY A 686 -47.83 5.26 15.58
C GLY A 686 -47.43 4.59 14.26
N GLY A 687 -47.94 5.14 13.15
CA GLY A 687 -47.67 4.59 11.82
C GLY A 687 -46.21 4.74 11.39
N THR A 688 -45.49 5.69 11.98
CA THR A 688 -44.06 5.95 11.75
C THR A 688 -43.24 5.81 13.05
N PRO A 689 -41.92 5.52 12.99
CA PRO A 689 -41.06 5.45 14.18
C PRO A 689 -41.12 6.71 15.05
N ALA A 690 -41.12 7.90 14.42
CA ALA A 690 -41.18 9.19 15.09
C ALA A 690 -42.49 9.43 15.87
N GLU A 691 -43.58 8.72 15.57
CA GLU A 691 -44.87 8.81 16.26
C GLU A 691 -45.03 7.79 17.38
N ARG A 692 -44.21 6.74 17.38
CA ARG A 692 -44.21 5.71 18.42
C ARG A 692 -43.57 6.24 19.70
N ARG A 693 -44.11 5.86 20.85
CA ARG A 693 -43.53 6.18 22.17
C ARG A 693 -43.51 4.93 23.04
N ALA A 694 -42.35 4.63 23.59
CA ALA A 694 -42.16 3.56 24.56
C ALA A 694 -41.78 4.18 25.91
N GLU A 695 -42.50 3.81 26.98
CA GLU A 695 -42.16 4.17 28.36
C GLU A 695 -41.30 3.06 28.96
N PHE A 696 -40.22 3.44 29.66
CA PHE A 696 -39.46 2.49 30.45
C PHE A 696 -40.22 2.06 31.70
N VAL A 697 -40.19 0.77 32.01
CA VAL A 697 -40.88 0.15 33.15
C VAL A 697 -39.93 -0.84 33.82
N VAL A 698 -40.00 -0.94 35.13
CA VAL A 698 -39.21 -1.91 35.90
C VAL A 698 -40.11 -3.02 36.40
N HIS A 699 -39.73 -4.27 36.16
CA HIS A 699 -40.32 -5.45 36.80
C HIS A 699 -39.43 -5.95 37.91
N ALA A 700 -40.00 -6.36 39.04
CA ALA A 700 -39.23 -6.92 40.16
C ALA A 700 -39.93 -8.07 40.88
N PHE A 701 -39.12 -8.89 41.56
CA PHE A 701 -39.49 -10.13 42.23
C PHE A 701 -38.80 -10.22 43.60
N GLY A 702 -39.42 -10.98 44.51
CA GLY A 702 -38.94 -11.17 45.88
C GLY A 702 -39.53 -10.16 46.87
N GLU A 703 -39.38 -10.45 48.17
CA GLU A 703 -39.98 -9.66 49.27
C GLU A 703 -39.58 -8.18 49.24
N HIS A 704 -38.32 -7.89 48.89
CA HIS A 704 -37.79 -6.53 48.76
C HIS A 704 -37.80 -6.02 47.30
N GLY A 705 -38.46 -6.74 46.39
CA GLY A 705 -38.58 -6.40 44.97
C GLY A 705 -39.11 -4.97 44.71
N PRO A 706 -40.17 -4.48 45.40
CA PRO A 706 -40.67 -3.12 45.19
C PRO A 706 -39.63 -2.02 45.45
N ALA A 707 -38.80 -2.17 46.49
CA ALA A 707 -37.76 -1.21 46.80
C ALA A 707 -36.66 -1.22 45.72
N LEU A 708 -36.28 -2.40 45.23
CA LEU A 708 -35.31 -2.57 44.15
C LEU A 708 -35.84 -2.01 42.82
N ALA A 709 -37.14 -2.18 42.54
CA ALA A 709 -37.80 -1.61 41.38
C ALA A 709 -37.75 -0.07 41.38
N GLU A 710 -38.07 0.52 42.53
CA GLU A 710 -38.05 1.98 42.71
C GLU A 710 -36.62 2.53 42.61
N GLN A 711 -35.62 1.81 43.13
CA GLN A 711 -34.21 2.18 42.97
C GLN A 711 -33.81 2.27 41.49
N LEU A 712 -34.16 1.26 40.69
CA LEU A 712 -33.87 1.26 39.25
C LEU A 712 -34.66 2.35 38.51
N ALA A 713 -35.95 2.51 38.82
CA ALA A 713 -36.79 3.54 38.22
C ALA A 713 -36.30 4.97 38.54
N ALA A 714 -35.83 5.20 39.77
CA ALA A 714 -35.21 6.47 40.17
C ALA A 714 -33.89 6.73 39.42
N ALA A 715 -33.09 5.70 39.13
CA ALA A 715 -31.90 5.85 38.30
C ALA A 715 -32.25 6.23 36.85
N VAL A 716 -33.30 5.62 36.26
CA VAL A 716 -33.80 6.01 34.92
C VAL A 716 -34.26 7.46 34.88
N ARG A 717 -35.01 7.92 35.90
CA ARG A 717 -35.44 9.33 36.00
C ARG A 717 -34.26 10.29 36.15
N ARG A 718 -33.23 9.93 36.92
CA ARG A 718 -32.01 10.74 37.05
C ARG A 718 -31.25 10.84 35.73
N TRP A 719 -31.12 9.73 35.00
CA TRP A 719 -30.55 9.74 33.66
C TRP A 719 -31.31 10.69 32.72
N ASP A 720 -32.64 10.62 32.70
CA ASP A 720 -33.48 11.49 31.86
C ASP A 720 -33.30 12.98 32.20
N GLN A 721 -33.21 13.30 33.49
CA GLN A 721 -33.07 14.68 33.99
C GLN A 721 -31.68 15.29 33.77
N HIS A 722 -30.62 14.48 33.88
CA HIS A 722 -29.26 15.00 33.97
C HIS A 722 -28.31 14.51 32.87
N VAL A 723 -28.55 13.35 32.27
CA VAL A 723 -27.58 12.69 31.37
C VAL A 723 -28.05 12.62 29.92
N ARG A 724 -29.33 12.33 29.68
CA ARG A 724 -29.91 12.12 28.33
C ARG A 724 -29.55 13.24 27.34
N GLY A 725 -29.47 14.49 27.80
CA GLY A 725 -29.12 15.66 26.99
C GLY A 725 -27.63 16.01 26.87
N HIS A 726 -26.75 15.42 27.68
CA HIS A 726 -25.31 15.76 27.75
C HIS A 726 -24.40 14.71 27.10
N GLY A 727 -24.88 13.47 26.93
CA GLY A 727 -24.16 12.41 26.22
C GLY A 727 -23.38 11.47 27.14
N TYR A 728 -22.20 11.04 26.70
CA TYR A 728 -21.32 10.11 27.42
C TYR A 728 -20.52 10.79 28.54
N PRO A 729 -20.11 10.05 29.59
CA PRO A 729 -19.36 10.62 30.69
C PRO A 729 -17.92 10.92 30.26
N GLN A 730 -17.25 11.80 31.02
CA GLN A 730 -15.80 11.85 30.98
C GLN A 730 -15.26 10.56 31.62
N LEU A 731 -14.39 9.86 30.91
CA LEU A 731 -13.76 8.63 31.36
C LEU A 731 -12.25 8.82 31.42
N THR A 732 -11.67 8.47 32.57
CA THR A 732 -10.22 8.31 32.70
C THR A 732 -9.87 6.88 33.05
N VAL A 733 -8.80 6.37 32.45
CA VAL A 733 -8.34 5.00 32.70
C VAL A 733 -6.94 5.05 33.30
N HIS A 734 -6.80 4.48 34.50
CA HIS A 734 -5.58 4.48 35.30
C HIS A 734 -5.00 3.06 35.39
N PRO A 735 -3.69 2.88 35.64
CA PRO A 735 -3.13 1.57 35.96
C PRO A 735 -3.81 0.92 37.17
N ALA A 736 -3.98 -0.41 37.18
CA ALA A 736 -4.55 -1.16 38.31
C ALA A 736 -3.84 -0.89 39.65
N THR A 737 -2.57 -0.51 39.63
CA THR A 737 -1.77 -0.20 40.82
C THR A 737 -2.03 1.19 41.41
N THR A 738 -2.87 2.00 40.79
CA THR A 738 -3.19 3.36 41.25
C THR A 738 -3.98 3.31 42.56
N SER A 739 -3.52 4.03 43.58
CA SER A 739 -4.17 4.02 44.89
C SER A 739 -5.51 4.74 44.86
N ASP A 740 -6.42 4.42 45.79
CA ASP A 740 -7.72 5.09 45.87
C ASP A 740 -7.58 6.61 46.04
N GLY A 741 -6.57 7.08 46.78
CA GLY A 741 -6.35 8.51 47.03
C GLY A 741 -5.91 9.30 45.80
N ASP A 742 -5.37 8.62 44.78
CA ASP A 742 -4.83 9.24 43.57
C ASP A 742 -5.85 9.25 42.41
N LEU A 743 -6.99 8.58 42.57
CA LEU A 743 -8.05 8.57 41.55
C LEU A 743 -8.88 9.86 41.61
N PRO A 744 -9.31 10.40 40.44
CA PRO A 744 -10.25 11.52 40.40
C PRO A 744 -11.62 11.10 40.96
N ALA A 745 -12.45 12.11 41.25
CA ALA A 745 -13.84 11.88 41.65
C ALA A 745 -14.64 11.23 40.51
N GLY A 746 -15.42 10.21 40.84
CA GLY A 746 -16.31 9.52 39.91
C GLY A 746 -16.61 8.09 40.34
N HIS A 747 -17.37 7.38 39.50
CA HIS A 747 -17.68 5.97 39.67
C HIS A 747 -16.50 5.11 39.18
N VAL A 748 -15.95 4.29 40.07
CA VAL A 748 -14.78 3.47 39.77
C VAL A 748 -15.21 2.06 39.38
N LEU A 749 -14.74 1.58 38.23
CA LEU A 749 -14.81 0.19 37.81
C LEU A 749 -13.39 -0.38 37.79
N ASP A 750 -13.12 -1.28 38.72
CA ASP A 750 -11.84 -1.98 38.81
C ASP A 750 -11.81 -3.19 37.88
N LYS A 751 -10.79 -3.23 37.01
CA LYS A 751 -10.50 -4.35 36.12
C LYS A 751 -9.13 -4.94 36.45
N GLN A 752 -8.71 -5.93 35.66
CA GLN A 752 -7.49 -6.68 35.95
C GLN A 752 -6.23 -5.83 35.80
N PHE A 753 -6.19 -4.98 34.77
CA PHE A 753 -5.04 -4.17 34.40
C PHE A 753 -5.29 -2.68 34.58
N SER A 754 -6.55 -2.27 34.68
CA SER A 754 -6.91 -0.86 34.77
C SER A 754 -8.01 -0.54 35.78
N ARG A 755 -8.07 0.72 36.19
CA ARG A 755 -9.15 1.31 36.99
C ARG A 755 -9.81 2.40 36.13
N LEU A 756 -11.08 2.20 35.79
CA LEU A 756 -11.86 3.14 34.97
C LEU A 756 -12.63 4.07 35.91
N VAL A 757 -12.53 5.38 35.71
CA VAL A 757 -13.28 6.37 36.49
C VAL A 757 -14.24 7.12 35.58
N PHE A 758 -15.54 6.91 35.78
CA PHE A 758 -16.63 7.55 35.05
C PHE A 758 -17.13 8.76 35.83
N ALA A 759 -17.03 9.95 35.23
CA ALA A 759 -17.59 11.18 35.74
C ALA A 759 -18.81 11.58 34.88
N TRP A 760 -20.00 11.40 35.44
CA TRP A 760 -21.26 11.79 34.83
C TRP A 760 -21.62 13.23 35.20
N ASP A 761 -22.23 13.97 34.27
CA ASP A 761 -22.74 15.31 34.55
C ASP A 761 -24.04 15.23 35.36
N GLY A 762 -24.06 15.84 36.56
CA GLY A 762 -25.23 15.88 37.45
C GLY A 762 -24.85 15.89 38.95
N PRO A 763 -25.80 16.14 39.87
CA PRO A 763 -25.52 16.09 41.30
C PRO A 763 -25.28 14.64 41.74
N ASP A 764 -24.02 14.24 41.73
CA ASP A 764 -23.55 13.05 42.45
C ASP A 764 -23.78 13.22 43.95
N VAL A 765 -24.50 12.28 44.57
CA VAL A 765 -24.55 12.14 46.03
C VAL A 765 -24.50 10.64 46.39
N PRO A 766 -23.56 10.16 47.21
CA PRO A 766 -22.23 10.68 47.55
C PRO A 766 -21.07 9.81 47.03
N LEU A 767 -19.95 10.49 46.83
CA LEU A 767 -18.58 9.97 46.75
C LEU A 767 -18.32 8.92 47.84
N ARG A 768 -17.76 7.77 47.45
CA ARG A 768 -17.22 6.65 48.26
C ARG A 768 -17.63 6.60 49.75
N PRO A 769 -18.20 5.49 50.26
CA PRO A 769 -17.91 5.13 51.63
C PRO A 769 -16.39 4.87 51.71
N ALA A 770 -15.68 5.63 52.54
CA ALA A 770 -14.31 5.30 52.89
C ALA A 770 -14.25 3.82 53.29
N ALA A 771 -13.25 3.08 52.80
CA ALA A 771 -12.97 1.73 53.25
C ALA A 771 -12.77 1.76 54.78
N GLY A 772 -13.81 1.41 55.54
CA GLY A 772 -13.79 1.54 57.00
C GLY A 772 -15.13 1.39 57.73
N GLU A 773 -16.29 1.72 57.16
CA GLU A 773 -17.54 1.81 57.98
C GLU A 773 -18.51 0.62 57.94
N LEU A 774 -18.19 -0.49 57.27
CA LEU A 774 -19.02 -1.71 57.31
C LEU A 774 -18.63 -2.72 58.42
N LEU A 775 -17.65 -2.40 59.28
CA LEU A 775 -17.23 -3.27 60.40
C LEU A 775 -17.51 -2.72 61.81
N ALA A 776 -18.20 -1.59 61.96
CA ALA A 776 -18.45 -0.99 63.29
C ALA A 776 -19.93 -0.74 63.64
N ARG A 777 -20.87 -1.51 63.07
CA ARG A 777 -22.28 -1.51 63.50
C ARG A 777 -22.80 -2.87 63.98
N ASN A 778 -21.90 -3.79 64.33
CA ASN A 778 -22.21 -5.04 65.04
C ASN A 778 -21.31 -5.21 66.30
N ALA A 779 -21.17 -4.14 67.07
CA ALA A 779 -20.66 -4.20 68.45
C ALA A 779 -21.30 -3.04 69.24
N GLY A 780 -22.48 -3.30 69.80
CA GLY A 780 -23.29 -2.38 70.59
C GLY A 780 -24.67 -2.94 70.83
#